data_AF-A0A5C6K8M4-F1
#
_entry.id   AF-A0A5C6K8M4-F1
#
_cell.length_a   1.000
_cell.length_b   1.000
_cell.length_c   1.000
_cell.angle_alpha   90.00
_cell.angle_beta   90.00
_cell.angle_gamma   90.00
#
_symmetry.space_group_name_H-M   'P 1'
#
loop_
_entity.id
_entity.type
_entity.pdbx_description
1 polymer ?
#
loop_
_entity_poly.entity_id
_entity_poly.type
_entity_poly.pdbx_seq_one_letter_code
_entity_poly.pdbx_strand_id
1 'polypeptide(L)'
;MPRTGTALGAPAERLEGRQKVTGAARYAAEHPLSGRAHAWPVPAAVARGRVTAVDTSAARAEPGVLAVLTPEDAPRLAAPEDATLAVLQDPRVPHRGWCVALVVADTLETARAAARLVRVSYDAEPADLTLTMDHPDGYEPEEANAGQPGRVEHGDPEGAFAAARTGVDVVYRVPPLHNHPMEPHATTARWDDDRLTVYTSTQGGTTARSVLAQVFELPEDRVTVVSEHVGGGFGSKGTPRPDLVLAAMAALRTARPVTLAYPRRYLPTVVGHRAPTLHRLRLAAGPDGRLTALLHEVTTHTSRVKEFVEQAAVPARVMYATPNLLTVHRAVALDVPSPSWMRAPGESPGMYALESAMDELAEALGMDPVQLRIRNEPEHEPGTGRPFSSRHLVQCLREGARRFGWDERDPRPRARREGPWLLGTGVAAATYPASAGPAAAEARALPDGTFIVRTNATDIGTGARTVLAQVAADALGTALERVRIEIGHSDLPPAPLAGGSMGTASWGWAVHDACAALAARLAAHTGPLPAEGIDARADTTGRADAEVPYARHAFGAHFAEVAVDTVTGEVRVRRLLGVFAAGHILNARTARSQFTGAMIMGLGMALTEHSTLDPAFGDFPEADLASYHVPANADVPAVEAHWIDEDDTHLNPMGSKGIGEIGIVGTAAAIGNAVHHATGVRCRELPLTPDRILPGLPATG
;
A
#
# COMPACT_ATOMS: atom_id res chain seq x y z
N MET A 1 8.33 33.99 -17.24
CA MET A 1 9.33 32.90 -17.20
C MET A 1 9.18 32.18 -15.86
N PRO A 2 8.86 30.88 -15.85
CA PRO A 2 8.79 30.11 -14.60
C PRO A 2 10.13 30.19 -13.86
N ARG A 3 10.09 30.28 -12.53
CA ARG A 3 11.31 30.21 -11.71
C ARG A 3 11.85 28.78 -11.85
N THR A 4 13.14 28.63 -12.11
CA THR A 4 13.79 27.32 -12.33
C THR A 4 13.57 26.32 -11.18
N GLY A 5 13.30 26.79 -9.96
CA GLY A 5 13.02 25.96 -8.79
C GLY A 5 11.58 25.41 -8.67
N THR A 6 10.65 25.81 -9.55
CA THR A 6 9.23 25.40 -9.48
C THR A 6 8.71 24.78 -10.78
N ALA A 7 9.55 24.65 -11.80
CA ALA A 7 9.21 23.94 -13.05
C ALA A 7 8.86 22.47 -12.77
N LEU A 8 8.17 21.79 -13.70
CA LEU A 8 7.94 20.35 -13.58
C LEU A 8 9.30 19.62 -13.47
N GLY A 9 9.39 18.67 -12.55
CA GLY A 9 10.64 17.98 -12.18
C GLY A 9 11.48 18.68 -11.10
N ALA A 10 11.34 19.99 -10.94
CA ALA A 10 12.08 20.75 -9.92
C ALA A 10 11.66 20.36 -8.48
N PRO A 11 12.54 20.55 -7.47
CA PRO A 11 12.29 20.15 -6.08
C PRO A 11 11.41 21.16 -5.32
N ALA A 12 10.27 21.53 -5.89
CA ALA A 12 9.32 22.47 -5.30
C ALA A 12 8.84 21.99 -3.92
N GLU A 13 8.61 22.95 -3.02
CA GLU A 13 8.12 22.66 -1.68
C GLU A 13 6.65 22.24 -1.69
N ARG A 14 6.26 21.44 -0.70
CA ARG A 14 4.86 21.03 -0.56
C ARG A 14 3.97 22.24 -0.31
N LEU A 15 2.94 22.44 -1.14
CA LEU A 15 1.98 23.54 -1.01
C LEU A 15 1.28 23.52 0.35
N GLU A 16 0.95 22.32 0.86
CA GLU A 16 0.33 22.13 2.17
C GLU A 16 1.33 22.07 3.34
N GLY A 17 2.64 22.21 3.05
CA GLY A 17 3.72 22.03 4.02
C GLY A 17 3.57 22.93 5.24
N ARG A 18 3.29 24.23 5.03
CA ARG A 18 3.07 25.18 6.13
C ARG A 18 1.89 24.77 7.02
N GLN A 19 0.76 24.37 6.42
CA GLN A 19 -0.43 23.95 7.17
C GLN A 19 -0.13 22.73 8.06
N LYS A 20 0.63 21.76 7.53
CA LYS A 20 1.02 20.56 8.27
C LYS A 20 1.95 20.87 9.45
N VAL A 21 2.97 21.71 9.26
CA VAL A 21 3.94 22.00 10.33
C VAL A 21 3.42 22.97 11.40
N THR A 22 2.33 23.70 11.13
CA THR A 22 1.69 24.58 12.13
C THR A 22 0.43 23.98 12.76
N GLY A 23 0.06 22.74 12.43
CA GLY A 23 -1.18 22.11 12.90
C GLY A 23 -2.47 22.77 12.38
N ALA A 24 -2.39 23.46 11.24
CA ALA A 24 -3.53 24.12 10.60
C ALA A 24 -4.25 23.23 9.56
N ALA A 25 -3.56 22.20 9.04
CA ALA A 25 -4.18 21.16 8.24
C ALA A 25 -5.20 20.40 9.09
N ARG A 26 -6.41 20.17 8.55
CA ARG A 26 -7.48 19.43 9.23
C ARG A 26 -7.61 18.01 8.68
N TYR A 27 -7.57 17.04 9.57
CA TYR A 27 -7.80 15.63 9.28
C TYR A 27 -9.25 15.22 9.63
N ALA A 28 -9.65 13.99 9.31
CA ALA A 28 -11.06 13.57 9.30
C ALA A 28 -11.81 13.77 10.65
N ALA A 29 -11.11 13.57 11.78
CA ALA A 29 -11.67 13.73 13.12
C ALA A 29 -11.62 15.19 13.65
N GLU A 30 -11.02 16.11 12.90
CA GLU A 30 -10.68 17.46 13.37
C GLU A 30 -11.62 18.55 12.83
N HIS A 31 -12.58 18.17 11.98
CA HIS A 31 -13.59 19.10 11.47
C HIS A 31 -14.53 19.56 12.60
N PRO A 32 -14.64 20.88 12.87
CA PRO A 32 -15.44 21.40 13.97
C PRO A 32 -16.91 21.49 13.57
N LEU A 33 -17.71 20.50 13.98
CA LEU A 33 -19.16 20.48 13.77
C LEU A 33 -19.88 20.75 15.10
N SER A 34 -20.85 21.68 15.08
CA SER A 34 -21.64 22.00 16.27
C SER A 34 -22.44 20.79 16.74
N GLY A 35 -22.50 20.58 18.05
CA GLY A 35 -23.22 19.44 18.63
C GLY A 35 -22.63 18.08 18.28
N ARG A 36 -21.38 17.99 17.83
CA ARG A 36 -20.70 16.71 17.53
C ARG A 36 -20.78 15.73 18.70
N ALA A 37 -21.07 14.47 18.37
CA ALA A 37 -21.05 13.32 19.25
C ALA A 37 -19.93 12.35 18.82
N HIS A 38 -19.65 11.36 19.66
CA HIS A 38 -18.57 10.40 19.48
C HIS A 38 -19.11 8.98 19.52
N ALA A 39 -18.67 8.15 18.58
CA ALA A 39 -19.01 6.73 18.55
C ALA A 39 -17.82 5.86 18.99
N TRP A 40 -18.12 4.75 19.66
CA TRP A 40 -17.14 3.77 20.10
C TRP A 40 -17.62 2.33 19.82
N PRO A 41 -16.87 1.52 19.07
CA PRO A 41 -17.29 0.18 18.68
C PRO A 41 -17.04 -0.84 19.79
N VAL A 42 -17.93 -1.81 19.89
CA VAL A 42 -17.84 -3.00 20.73
C VAL A 42 -17.47 -4.18 19.84
N PRO A 43 -16.21 -4.64 19.86
CA PRO A 43 -15.75 -5.76 19.04
C PRO A 43 -16.24 -7.11 19.59
N ALA A 44 -16.41 -8.08 18.71
CA ALA A 44 -16.70 -9.45 19.07
C ALA A 44 -15.54 -10.09 19.85
N ALA A 45 -15.89 -10.83 20.91
CA ALA A 45 -14.91 -11.49 21.78
C ALA A 45 -14.60 -12.95 21.41
N VAL A 46 -15.27 -13.52 20.41
CA VAL A 46 -15.08 -14.90 19.95
C VAL A 46 -14.49 -14.92 18.53
N ALA A 47 -13.73 -15.97 18.20
CA ALA A 47 -13.16 -16.15 16.87
C ALA A 47 -14.23 -16.40 15.81
N ARG A 48 -15.30 -17.14 16.15
CA ARG A 48 -16.42 -17.42 15.24
C ARG A 48 -17.67 -17.74 16.04
N GLY A 49 -18.84 -17.42 15.48
CA GLY A 49 -20.12 -17.89 16.02
C GLY A 49 -21.25 -16.90 15.80
N ARG A 50 -22.12 -16.76 16.80
CA ARG A 50 -23.30 -15.92 16.73
C ARG A 50 -23.56 -15.16 18.03
N VAL A 51 -23.91 -13.88 17.93
CA VAL A 51 -24.46 -13.10 19.04
C VAL A 51 -25.86 -13.61 19.37
N THR A 52 -26.06 -14.03 20.61
CA THR A 52 -27.36 -14.50 21.12
C THR A 52 -28.11 -13.44 21.92
N ALA A 53 -27.39 -12.51 22.55
CA ALA A 53 -27.97 -11.36 23.26
C ALA A 53 -26.96 -10.21 23.37
N VAL A 54 -27.47 -8.97 23.39
CA VAL A 54 -26.70 -7.76 23.69
C VAL A 54 -27.40 -6.97 24.79
N ASP A 55 -26.91 -7.07 26.03
CA ASP A 55 -27.39 -6.26 27.15
C ASP A 55 -26.72 -4.89 27.12
N THR A 56 -27.52 -3.87 26.83
CA THR A 56 -27.11 -2.46 26.73
C THR A 56 -27.61 -1.62 27.91
N SER A 57 -28.28 -2.21 28.89
CA SER A 57 -29.00 -1.50 29.96
C SER A 57 -28.08 -0.57 30.76
N ALA A 58 -26.94 -1.09 31.22
CA ALA A 58 -25.95 -0.31 31.96
C ALA A 58 -25.33 0.81 31.10
N ALA A 59 -25.02 0.53 29.83
CA ALA A 59 -24.48 1.53 28.91
C ALA A 59 -25.49 2.66 28.65
N ARG A 60 -26.77 2.33 28.43
CA ARG A 60 -27.84 3.33 28.19
C ARG A 60 -28.17 4.18 29.41
N ALA A 61 -27.84 3.70 30.62
CA ALA A 61 -28.04 4.45 31.86
C ALA A 61 -26.94 5.49 32.14
N GLU A 62 -25.80 5.42 31.45
CA GLU A 62 -24.70 6.38 31.63
C GLU A 62 -25.09 7.78 31.14
N PRO A 63 -24.91 8.84 31.96
CA PRO A 63 -25.15 10.20 31.53
C PRO A 63 -24.30 10.58 30.30
N GLY A 64 -24.96 11.17 29.30
CA GLY A 64 -24.32 11.59 28.04
C GLY A 64 -24.34 10.54 26.92
N VAL A 65 -24.76 9.30 27.20
CA VAL A 65 -25.03 8.30 26.15
C VAL A 65 -26.30 8.69 25.37
N LEU A 66 -26.17 8.72 24.05
CA LEU A 66 -27.20 9.15 23.11
C LEU A 66 -27.89 7.95 22.43
N ALA A 67 -27.11 6.91 22.12
CA ALA A 67 -27.60 5.69 21.51
C ALA A 67 -26.64 4.52 21.74
N VAL A 68 -27.19 3.30 21.71
CA VAL A 68 -26.40 2.07 21.56
C VAL A 68 -27.02 1.30 20.40
N LEU A 69 -26.31 1.24 19.28
CA LEU A 69 -26.74 0.52 18.07
C LEU A 69 -26.31 -0.94 18.17
N THR A 70 -27.24 -1.83 17.88
CA THR A 70 -27.07 -3.29 17.79
C THR A 70 -27.69 -3.77 16.47
N PRO A 71 -27.57 -5.05 16.09
CA PRO A 71 -28.28 -5.57 14.93
C PRO A 71 -29.80 -5.43 14.96
N GLU A 72 -30.42 -5.15 16.11
CA GLU A 72 -31.86 -4.92 16.22
C GLU A 72 -32.23 -3.48 15.88
N ASP A 73 -31.46 -2.53 16.41
CA ASP A 73 -31.77 -1.11 16.33
C ASP A 73 -31.04 -0.39 15.19
N ALA A 74 -29.92 -0.89 14.65
CA ALA A 74 -29.15 -0.19 13.63
C ALA A 74 -29.97 0.09 12.35
N PRO A 75 -29.71 1.21 11.63
CA PRO A 75 -30.26 1.42 10.30
C PRO A 75 -30.01 0.22 9.40
N ARG A 76 -31.03 -0.16 8.62
CA ARG A 76 -30.88 -1.19 7.61
C ARG A 76 -30.17 -0.62 6.39
N LEU A 77 -29.26 -1.41 5.87
CA LEU A 77 -28.47 -1.09 4.69
C LEU A 77 -28.87 -1.98 3.54
N ALA A 78 -28.76 -1.49 2.31
CA ALA A 78 -28.68 -2.37 1.15
C ALA A 78 -27.44 -3.27 1.28
N ALA A 79 -27.51 -4.48 0.71
CA ALA A 79 -26.40 -5.42 0.75
C ALA A 79 -25.16 -4.80 0.06
N PRO A 80 -24.05 -4.58 0.79
CA PRO A 80 -22.85 -4.04 0.18
C PRO A 80 -22.14 -5.10 -0.66
N GLU A 81 -21.45 -4.68 -1.73
CA GLU A 81 -20.55 -5.55 -2.49
C GLU A 81 -19.40 -6.06 -1.61
N ASP A 82 -18.87 -5.18 -0.76
CA ASP A 82 -17.90 -5.54 0.27
C ASP A 82 -18.64 -5.96 1.55
N ALA A 83 -18.75 -7.27 1.78
CA ALA A 83 -19.42 -7.84 2.95
C ALA A 83 -18.84 -7.36 4.30
N THR A 84 -17.60 -6.85 4.34
CA THR A 84 -17.03 -6.25 5.56
C THR A 84 -17.76 -4.98 6.01
N LEU A 85 -18.53 -4.35 5.12
CA LEU A 85 -19.33 -3.16 5.39
C LEU A 85 -20.74 -3.47 5.91
N ALA A 86 -21.16 -4.74 5.95
CA ALA A 86 -22.46 -5.19 6.47
C ALA A 86 -22.51 -5.19 8.01
N VAL A 87 -21.92 -4.16 8.64
CA VAL A 87 -21.81 -4.04 10.09
C VAL A 87 -23.17 -3.78 10.74
N LEU A 88 -23.40 -4.47 11.87
CA LEU A 88 -24.66 -4.41 12.63
C LEU A 88 -25.91 -4.78 11.79
N GLN A 89 -25.76 -5.59 10.73
CA GLN A 89 -26.91 -6.01 9.91
C GLN A 89 -27.45 -7.38 10.31
N ASP A 90 -26.61 -8.26 10.86
CA ASP A 90 -27.02 -9.58 11.36
C ASP A 90 -26.18 -10.04 12.57
N PRO A 91 -26.60 -11.09 13.31
CA PRO A 91 -25.93 -11.49 14.55
C PRO A 91 -24.71 -12.41 14.36
N ARG A 92 -24.31 -12.76 13.13
CA ARG A 92 -23.14 -13.64 12.91
C ARG A 92 -21.85 -12.91 13.28
N VAL A 93 -20.90 -13.67 13.80
CA VAL A 93 -19.53 -13.26 14.10
C VAL A 93 -18.61 -14.08 13.21
N PRO A 94 -18.11 -13.51 12.10
CA PRO A 94 -17.27 -14.24 11.16
C PRO A 94 -15.80 -14.34 11.61
N HIS A 95 -15.35 -13.38 12.42
CA HIS A 95 -14.02 -13.34 13.01
C HIS A 95 -14.04 -12.51 14.29
N ARG A 96 -13.01 -12.67 15.13
CA ARG A 96 -12.80 -11.81 16.30
C ARG A 96 -12.58 -10.36 15.89
N GLY A 97 -13.08 -9.42 16.68
CA GLY A 97 -12.99 -7.99 16.35
C GLY A 97 -14.17 -7.43 15.55
N TRP A 98 -15.04 -8.29 15.01
CA TRP A 98 -16.25 -7.87 14.28
C TRP A 98 -17.13 -6.94 15.13
N CYS A 99 -17.64 -5.86 14.55
CA CYS A 99 -18.45 -4.89 15.30
C CYS A 99 -19.83 -5.47 15.64
N VAL A 100 -20.11 -5.70 16.92
CA VAL A 100 -21.38 -6.28 17.39
C VAL A 100 -22.30 -5.27 18.08
N ALA A 101 -21.76 -4.13 18.51
CA ALA A 101 -22.52 -2.97 18.95
C ALA A 101 -21.70 -1.67 18.76
N LEU A 102 -22.39 -0.53 18.73
CA LEU A 102 -21.78 0.79 18.64
C LEU A 102 -22.42 1.73 19.66
N VAL A 103 -21.63 2.24 20.60
CA VAL A 103 -22.10 3.23 21.58
C VAL A 103 -21.84 4.63 21.05
N VAL A 104 -22.83 5.53 21.16
CA VAL A 104 -22.72 6.93 20.76
C VAL A 104 -22.99 7.81 21.99
N ALA A 105 -22.10 8.76 22.28
CA ALA A 105 -22.23 9.69 23.39
C ALA A 105 -21.81 11.11 23.02
N ASP A 106 -22.13 12.09 23.88
CA ASP A 106 -21.74 13.49 23.70
C ASP A 106 -20.23 13.75 23.81
N THR A 107 -19.51 12.90 24.55
CA THR A 107 -18.04 12.94 24.69
C THR A 107 -17.41 11.60 24.31
N LEU A 108 -16.12 11.64 23.93
CA LEU A 108 -15.34 10.44 23.62
C LEU A 108 -15.18 9.54 24.86
N GLU A 109 -14.97 10.16 26.02
CA GLU A 109 -14.77 9.49 27.30
C GLU A 109 -16.01 8.68 27.70
N THR A 110 -17.20 9.29 27.61
CA THR A 110 -18.48 8.64 27.89
C THR A 110 -18.73 7.50 26.89
N ALA A 111 -18.53 7.73 25.59
CA ALA A 111 -18.74 6.68 24.58
C ALA A 111 -17.85 5.45 24.86
N ARG A 112 -16.57 5.68 25.20
CA ARG A 112 -15.61 4.64 25.55
C ARG A 112 -15.96 3.93 26.85
N ALA A 113 -16.38 4.66 27.89
CA ALA A 113 -16.74 4.08 29.18
C ALA A 113 -17.99 3.21 29.05
N ALA A 114 -19.05 3.73 28.44
CA ALA A 114 -20.31 3.02 28.24
C ALA A 114 -20.15 1.80 27.31
N ALA A 115 -19.27 1.85 26.30
CA ALA A 115 -18.96 0.67 25.48
C ALA A 115 -18.40 -0.52 26.28
N ARG A 116 -17.72 -0.29 27.41
CA ARG A 116 -17.24 -1.35 28.30
C ARG A 116 -18.34 -1.96 29.17
N LEU A 117 -19.48 -1.30 29.28
CA LEU A 117 -20.63 -1.77 30.05
C LEU A 117 -21.58 -2.65 29.22
N VAL A 118 -21.45 -2.63 27.89
CA VAL A 118 -22.22 -3.51 27.00
C VAL A 118 -21.78 -4.96 27.22
N ARG A 119 -22.73 -5.83 27.52
CA ARG A 119 -22.49 -7.27 27.69
C ARG A 119 -23.05 -8.04 26.51
N VAL A 120 -22.20 -8.84 25.87
CA VAL A 120 -22.57 -9.62 24.68
C VAL A 120 -22.48 -11.10 25.03
N SER A 121 -23.54 -11.85 24.72
CA SER A 121 -23.56 -13.31 24.82
C SER A 121 -23.38 -13.92 23.44
N TYR A 122 -22.62 -15.01 23.37
CA TYR A 122 -22.28 -15.69 22.14
C TYR A 122 -22.63 -17.18 22.21
N ASP A 123 -23.07 -17.73 21.09
CA ASP A 123 -22.93 -19.15 20.77
C ASP A 123 -21.64 -19.27 19.95
N ALA A 124 -20.56 -19.72 20.59
CA ALA A 124 -19.23 -19.79 19.97
C ALA A 124 -19.09 -21.09 19.18
N GLU A 125 -18.54 -21.00 17.97
CA GLU A 125 -18.33 -22.14 17.10
C GLU A 125 -16.83 -22.45 16.95
N PRO A 126 -16.45 -23.69 16.61
CA PRO A 126 -15.08 -24.00 16.20
C PRO A 126 -14.66 -23.09 15.05
N ALA A 127 -13.42 -22.61 15.14
CA ALA A 127 -12.82 -21.72 14.16
C ALA A 127 -11.54 -22.35 13.59
N ASP A 128 -11.32 -22.15 12.30
CA ASP A 128 -10.09 -22.50 11.61
C ASP A 128 -9.25 -21.24 11.36
N LEU A 129 -8.09 -21.18 12.00
CA LEU A 129 -7.25 -19.99 12.14
C LEU A 129 -5.82 -20.19 11.64
N THR A 130 -5.45 -21.40 11.19
CA THR A 130 -4.04 -21.75 10.96
C THR A 130 -3.75 -21.93 9.49
N LEU A 131 -2.85 -21.11 8.96
CA LEU A 131 -2.35 -21.26 7.60
C LEU A 131 -1.19 -22.29 7.55
N THR A 132 -1.31 -23.29 6.68
CA THR A 132 -0.25 -24.24 6.35
C THR A 132 -0.09 -24.39 4.84
N MET A 133 1.10 -24.81 4.38
CA MET A 133 1.34 -25.08 2.94
C MET A 133 0.39 -26.15 2.40
N ASP A 134 0.17 -27.21 3.17
CA ASP A 134 -0.64 -28.38 2.78
C ASP A 134 -2.03 -28.34 3.42
N HIS A 135 -2.61 -27.15 3.61
CA HIS A 135 -3.92 -27.01 4.24
C HIS A 135 -4.99 -27.76 3.41
N PRO A 136 -5.83 -28.61 4.03
CA PRO A 136 -6.77 -29.46 3.29
C PRO A 136 -7.81 -28.68 2.47
N ASP A 137 -8.21 -27.51 2.97
CA ASP A 137 -9.16 -26.62 2.28
C ASP A 137 -8.47 -25.61 1.33
N GLY A 138 -7.18 -25.78 1.05
CA GLY A 138 -6.45 -24.94 0.11
C GLY A 138 -6.91 -25.14 -1.33
N TYR A 139 -7.12 -24.05 -2.07
CA TYR A 139 -7.55 -24.08 -3.47
C TYR A 139 -6.71 -23.12 -4.33
N GLU A 140 -6.59 -23.42 -5.63
CA GLU A 140 -6.04 -22.50 -6.63
C GLU A 140 -7.18 -21.58 -7.12
N PRO A 141 -7.17 -20.27 -6.81
CA PRO A 141 -8.19 -19.35 -7.29
C PRO A 141 -8.01 -19.10 -8.79
N GLU A 142 -9.09 -18.70 -9.48
CA GLU A 142 -9.01 -18.30 -10.89
C GLU A 142 -8.15 -17.05 -11.06
N GLU A 143 -8.38 -16.05 -10.21
CA GLU A 143 -7.63 -14.80 -10.16
C GLU A 143 -7.09 -14.53 -8.74
N ALA A 144 -5.90 -13.94 -8.67
CA ALA A 144 -5.37 -13.25 -7.53
C ALA A 144 -5.69 -11.74 -7.62
N ASN A 145 -5.38 -10.99 -6.55
CA ASN A 145 -5.65 -9.55 -6.50
C ASN A 145 -5.07 -8.79 -7.72
N ALA A 146 -5.77 -7.72 -8.11
CA ALA A 146 -5.54 -6.96 -9.36
C ALA A 146 -5.78 -7.74 -10.66
N GLY A 147 -6.66 -8.75 -10.64
CA GLY A 147 -7.07 -9.51 -11.83
C GLY A 147 -5.95 -10.37 -12.42
N GLN A 148 -4.98 -10.76 -11.59
CA GLN A 148 -3.83 -11.54 -12.04
C GLN A 148 -4.20 -13.01 -12.07
N PRO A 149 -3.95 -13.78 -13.15
CA PRO A 149 -4.28 -15.20 -13.16
C PRO A 149 -3.66 -15.94 -11.96
N GLY A 150 -4.43 -16.81 -11.30
CA GLY A 150 -3.97 -17.58 -10.15
C GLY A 150 -2.81 -18.51 -10.51
N ARG A 151 -2.82 -19.04 -11.74
CA ARG A 151 -1.78 -19.90 -12.33
C ARG A 151 -1.28 -19.35 -13.67
N VAL A 152 0.03 -19.40 -13.88
CA VAL A 152 0.67 -19.20 -15.20
C VAL A 152 1.76 -20.24 -15.38
N GLU A 153 1.78 -20.92 -16.53
CA GLU A 153 2.72 -21.98 -16.84
C GLU A 153 3.19 -21.87 -18.31
N HIS A 154 4.51 -21.91 -18.52
CA HIS A 154 5.16 -21.90 -19.83
C HIS A 154 6.25 -22.97 -19.87
N GLY A 155 6.35 -23.72 -20.97
CA GLY A 155 7.35 -24.77 -21.15
C GLY A 155 7.07 -26.04 -20.34
N ASP A 156 8.12 -26.68 -19.81
CA ASP A 156 8.09 -27.82 -18.89
C ASP A 156 8.90 -27.50 -17.62
N PRO A 157 8.35 -26.71 -16.67
CA PRO A 157 9.10 -26.24 -15.50
C PRO A 157 9.56 -27.35 -14.57
N GLU A 158 8.72 -28.36 -14.34
CA GLU A 158 9.04 -29.51 -13.49
C GLU A 158 10.16 -30.36 -14.08
N GLY A 159 10.06 -30.72 -15.37
CA GLY A 159 11.10 -31.48 -16.06
C GLY A 159 12.42 -30.71 -16.17
N ALA A 160 12.35 -29.41 -16.46
CA ALA A 160 13.54 -28.56 -16.55
C ALA A 160 14.27 -28.41 -15.21
N PHE A 161 13.54 -28.26 -14.10
CA PHE A 161 14.14 -28.22 -12.77
C PHE A 161 14.77 -29.58 -12.40
N ALA A 162 14.07 -30.69 -12.68
CA ALA A 162 14.59 -32.04 -12.40
C ALA A 162 15.87 -32.39 -13.20
N ALA A 163 16.01 -31.85 -14.42
CA ALA A 163 17.17 -32.06 -15.27
C ALA A 163 18.38 -31.16 -14.94
N ALA A 164 18.17 -30.11 -14.14
CA ALA A 164 19.21 -29.12 -13.87
C ALA A 164 20.31 -29.64 -12.95
N ARG A 165 21.56 -29.24 -13.23
CA ARG A 165 22.72 -29.60 -12.39
C ARG A 165 22.88 -28.70 -11.17
N THR A 166 22.46 -27.44 -11.29
CA THR A 166 22.51 -26.45 -10.22
C THR A 166 21.15 -25.79 -10.09
N GLY A 167 20.60 -25.84 -8.88
CA GLY A 167 19.34 -25.19 -8.54
C GLY A 167 19.15 -25.12 -7.04
N VAL A 168 18.13 -24.38 -6.62
CA VAL A 168 17.70 -24.23 -5.23
C VAL A 168 16.21 -24.58 -5.13
N ASP A 169 15.81 -25.28 -4.07
CA ASP A 169 14.41 -25.53 -3.67
C ASP A 169 14.26 -25.06 -2.23
N VAL A 170 13.58 -23.94 -2.03
CA VAL A 170 13.60 -23.19 -0.78
C VAL A 170 12.22 -22.69 -0.41
N VAL A 171 11.94 -22.64 0.90
CA VAL A 171 10.69 -22.13 1.44
C VAL A 171 10.94 -20.84 2.19
N TYR A 172 10.15 -19.81 1.88
CA TYR A 172 10.19 -18.50 2.52
C TYR A 172 8.85 -18.15 3.16
N ARG A 173 8.86 -17.41 4.27
CA ARG A 173 7.66 -17.01 5.00
C ARG A 173 7.67 -15.52 5.31
N VAL A 174 6.56 -14.86 5.02
CA VAL A 174 6.29 -13.49 5.46
C VAL A 174 5.06 -13.53 6.37
N PRO A 175 5.15 -13.03 7.62
CA PRO A 175 4.01 -13.01 8.54
C PRO A 175 2.98 -11.96 8.10
N PRO A 176 1.79 -11.92 8.72
CA PRO A 176 0.88 -10.80 8.55
C PRO A 176 1.56 -9.47 8.91
N LEU A 177 1.32 -8.43 8.10
CA LEU A 177 1.85 -7.08 8.32
C LEU A 177 0.73 -6.04 8.31
N HIS A 178 0.89 -5.00 9.11
CA HIS A 178 -0.13 -3.98 9.35
C HIS A 178 0.35 -2.60 8.89
N ASN A 179 -0.51 -1.84 8.22
CA ASN A 179 -0.13 -0.57 7.59
C ASN A 179 0.27 0.53 8.58
N HIS A 180 -0.29 0.48 9.80
CA HIS A 180 -0.14 1.46 10.88
C HIS A 180 0.05 2.93 10.43
N PRO A 181 -0.84 3.52 9.60
CA PRO A 181 -0.77 4.94 9.29
C PRO A 181 -0.90 5.78 10.58
N MET A 182 -0.13 6.86 10.70
CA MET A 182 -0.10 7.65 11.94
C MET A 182 -1.46 8.23 12.32
N GLU A 183 -2.28 8.61 11.34
CA GLU A 183 -3.71 8.88 11.54
C GLU A 183 -4.50 7.56 11.46
N PRO A 184 -5.16 7.10 12.55
CA PRO A 184 -6.09 5.99 12.49
C PRO A 184 -7.23 6.24 11.50
N HIS A 185 -7.91 5.18 11.05
CA HIS A 185 -9.14 5.34 10.29
C HIS A 185 -10.18 6.09 11.12
N ALA A 186 -10.69 7.17 10.53
CA ALA A 186 -11.62 8.06 11.18
C ALA A 186 -12.58 8.65 10.16
N THR A 187 -13.83 8.77 10.58
CA THR A 187 -14.91 9.39 9.84
C THR A 187 -15.75 10.27 10.77
N THR A 188 -16.05 11.49 10.32
CA THR A 188 -17.07 12.36 10.91
C THR A 188 -18.22 12.50 9.92
N ALA A 189 -19.41 11.99 10.26
CA ALA A 189 -20.59 12.04 9.41
C ALA A 189 -21.62 13.04 9.95
N ARG A 190 -22.36 13.69 9.05
CA ARG A 190 -23.52 14.55 9.34
C ARG A 190 -24.59 14.32 8.29
N TRP A 191 -25.83 14.28 8.76
CA TRP A 191 -27.02 14.33 7.91
C TRP A 191 -27.68 15.70 8.02
N ASP A 192 -28.00 16.28 6.87
CA ASP A 192 -28.87 17.45 6.72
C ASP A 192 -30.07 17.00 5.87
N ASP A 193 -31.17 16.66 6.54
CA ASP A 193 -32.33 15.95 5.95
C ASP A 193 -31.90 14.66 5.23
N ASP A 194 -32.00 14.62 3.89
CA ASP A 194 -31.64 13.50 3.04
C ASP A 194 -30.20 13.58 2.50
N ARG A 195 -29.43 14.59 2.91
CA ARG A 195 -28.04 14.81 2.45
C ARG A 195 -27.04 14.33 3.48
N LEU A 196 -26.16 13.42 3.07
CA LEU A 196 -25.05 12.91 3.87
C LEU A 196 -23.75 13.64 3.50
N THR A 197 -23.11 14.28 4.48
CA THR A 197 -21.72 14.74 4.36
C THR A 197 -20.83 13.95 5.29
N VAL A 198 -19.74 13.39 4.76
CA VAL A 198 -18.71 12.70 5.53
C VAL A 198 -17.34 13.35 5.33
N TYR A 199 -16.67 13.63 6.44
CA TYR A 199 -15.25 13.97 6.48
C TYR A 199 -14.52 12.69 6.89
N THR A 200 -13.78 12.08 5.96
CA THR A 200 -13.24 10.73 6.17
C THR A 200 -11.80 10.64 5.69
N SER A 201 -11.03 9.79 6.35
CA SER A 201 -9.65 9.49 5.98
C SER A 201 -9.64 8.38 4.93
N THR A 202 -9.72 8.75 3.65
CA THR A 202 -9.83 7.80 2.52
C THR A 202 -8.81 8.10 1.43
N GLN A 203 -8.38 7.09 0.67
CA GLN A 203 -7.57 7.25 -0.54
C GLN A 203 -8.44 7.51 -1.79
N GLY A 204 -9.76 7.31 -1.72
CA GLY A 204 -10.66 7.39 -2.87
C GLY A 204 -12.03 7.96 -2.52
N GLY A 205 -12.18 9.28 -2.65
CA GLY A 205 -13.45 9.97 -2.34
C GLY A 205 -14.61 9.58 -3.27
N THR A 206 -14.35 9.35 -4.56
CA THR A 206 -15.37 8.92 -5.53
C THR A 206 -15.93 7.54 -5.17
N THR A 207 -15.07 6.56 -4.91
CA THR A 207 -15.50 5.21 -4.48
C THR A 207 -16.25 5.24 -3.16
N ALA A 208 -15.78 6.02 -2.18
CA ALA A 208 -16.47 6.17 -0.89
C ALA A 208 -17.88 6.76 -1.06
N ARG A 209 -18.06 7.72 -1.98
CA ARG A 209 -19.36 8.32 -2.29
C ARG A 209 -20.32 7.28 -2.90
N SER A 210 -19.88 6.56 -3.93
CA SER A 210 -20.71 5.55 -4.59
C SER A 210 -21.12 4.43 -3.63
N VAL A 211 -20.20 3.93 -2.79
CA VAL A 211 -20.52 2.92 -1.78
C VAL A 211 -21.52 3.43 -0.75
N LEU A 212 -21.34 4.65 -0.23
CA LEU A 212 -22.30 5.24 0.70
C LEU A 212 -23.68 5.44 0.07
N ALA A 213 -23.73 5.91 -1.17
CA ALA A 213 -24.97 6.06 -1.92
C ALA A 213 -25.69 4.73 -2.10
N GLN A 214 -24.96 3.67 -2.47
CA GLN A 214 -25.49 2.32 -2.61
C GLN A 214 -26.04 1.78 -1.28
N VAL A 215 -25.24 1.76 -0.21
CA VAL A 215 -25.63 1.09 1.05
C VAL A 215 -26.74 1.82 1.80
N PHE A 216 -26.87 3.13 1.64
CA PHE A 216 -27.96 3.94 2.22
C PHE A 216 -29.10 4.22 1.22
N GLU A 217 -29.08 3.61 0.04
CA GLU A 217 -30.08 3.79 -1.03
C GLU A 217 -30.36 5.26 -1.37
N LEU A 218 -29.29 6.07 -1.42
CA LEU A 218 -29.35 7.48 -1.77
C LEU A 218 -28.96 7.72 -3.22
N PRO A 219 -29.50 8.76 -3.87
CA PRO A 219 -28.88 9.35 -5.04
C PRO A 219 -27.44 9.79 -4.74
N GLU A 220 -26.48 9.56 -5.66
CA GLU A 220 -25.08 9.92 -5.41
C GLU A 220 -24.90 11.42 -5.12
N ASP A 221 -25.68 12.32 -5.71
CA ASP A 221 -25.65 13.78 -5.47
C ASP A 221 -26.12 14.22 -4.08
N ARG A 222 -26.70 13.29 -3.31
CA ARG A 222 -27.01 13.46 -1.89
C ARG A 222 -25.87 13.05 -0.96
N VAL A 223 -24.76 12.55 -1.49
CA VAL A 223 -23.59 12.16 -0.70
C VAL A 223 -22.38 13.04 -1.05
N THR A 224 -21.83 13.72 -0.05
CA THR A 224 -20.58 14.48 -0.15
C THR A 224 -19.50 13.85 0.72
N VAL A 225 -18.36 13.52 0.10
CA VAL A 225 -17.16 13.00 0.78
C VAL A 225 -16.06 14.05 0.72
N VAL A 226 -15.49 14.38 1.88
CA VAL A 226 -14.37 15.31 2.05
C VAL A 226 -13.17 14.58 2.64
N SER A 227 -12.03 14.67 1.98
CA SER A 227 -10.77 13.99 2.33
C SER A 227 -9.56 14.81 1.89
N GLU A 228 -9.53 16.09 2.26
CA GLU A 228 -8.50 17.04 1.82
C GLU A 228 -7.09 16.68 2.33
N HIS A 229 -6.99 16.17 3.56
CA HIS A 229 -5.75 15.68 4.17
C HIS A 229 -5.95 14.29 4.74
N VAL A 230 -4.99 13.41 4.48
CA VAL A 230 -4.99 12.02 4.97
C VAL A 230 -3.61 11.73 5.55
N GLY A 231 -3.56 11.30 6.80
CA GLY A 231 -2.33 11.06 7.58
C GLY A 231 -1.72 9.68 7.32
N GLY A 232 -1.51 9.38 6.04
CA GLY A 232 -1.07 8.08 5.54
C GLY A 232 -2.21 7.07 5.42
N GLY A 233 -2.02 6.08 4.55
CA GLY A 233 -2.99 5.00 4.32
C GLY A 233 -2.31 3.70 3.88
N PHE A 234 -1.36 3.82 2.93
CA PHE A 234 -0.51 2.72 2.49
C PHE A 234 -1.31 1.48 2.04
N GLY A 235 -2.51 1.68 1.48
CA GLY A 235 -3.41 0.61 1.04
C GLY A 235 -4.65 0.45 1.93
N SER A 236 -4.51 0.59 3.25
CA SER A 236 -5.60 0.37 4.21
C SER A 236 -6.79 1.32 4.06
N LYS A 237 -6.57 2.51 3.47
CA LYS A 237 -7.61 3.51 3.18
C LYS A 237 -8.05 3.50 1.71
N GLY A 238 -7.60 2.51 0.94
CA GLY A 238 -7.88 2.33 -0.50
C GLY A 238 -9.35 2.09 -0.81
N THR A 239 -9.98 1.20 -0.05
CA THR A 239 -11.41 0.93 -0.12
C THR A 239 -12.12 1.47 1.12
N PRO A 240 -13.44 1.74 1.05
CA PRO A 240 -14.23 2.09 2.21
C PRO A 240 -14.07 1.07 3.34
N ARG A 241 -14.05 1.55 4.58
CA ARG A 241 -13.91 0.73 5.79
C ARG A 241 -15.11 0.91 6.71
N PRO A 242 -15.30 0.02 7.70
CA PRO A 242 -16.51 0.04 8.50
C PRO A 242 -16.74 1.33 9.30
N ASP A 243 -15.71 2.13 9.59
CA ASP A 243 -15.91 3.43 10.25
C ASP A 243 -16.80 4.37 9.43
N LEU A 244 -16.72 4.31 8.11
CA LEU A 244 -17.51 5.13 7.20
C LEU A 244 -19.01 4.88 7.40
N VAL A 245 -19.38 3.60 7.40
CA VAL A 245 -20.78 3.15 7.54
C VAL A 245 -21.26 3.34 8.98
N LEU A 246 -20.46 2.98 9.98
CA LEU A 246 -20.81 3.13 11.40
C LEU A 246 -21.04 4.60 11.78
N ALA A 247 -20.19 5.51 11.33
CA ALA A 247 -20.36 6.94 11.59
C ALA A 247 -21.63 7.49 10.92
N ALA A 248 -21.89 7.11 9.65
CA ALA A 248 -23.10 7.51 8.94
C ALA A 248 -24.38 6.99 9.61
N MET A 249 -24.40 5.71 10.03
CA MET A 249 -25.52 5.13 10.78
C MET A 249 -25.73 5.85 12.12
N ALA A 250 -24.67 6.10 12.88
CA ALA A 250 -24.75 6.79 14.16
C ALA A 250 -25.27 8.22 14.03
N ALA A 251 -24.80 8.95 13.02
CA ALA A 251 -25.26 10.31 12.74
C ALA A 251 -26.75 10.34 12.35
N LEU A 252 -27.20 9.38 11.52
CA LEU A 252 -28.60 9.23 11.14
C LEU A 252 -29.49 8.99 12.36
N ARG A 253 -29.07 8.07 13.24
CA ARG A 253 -29.86 7.67 14.41
C ARG A 253 -29.94 8.71 15.51
N THR A 254 -28.91 9.53 15.65
CA THR A 254 -28.86 10.54 16.71
C THR A 254 -29.27 11.94 16.26
N ALA A 255 -29.46 12.14 14.95
CA ALA A 255 -29.66 13.46 14.34
C ALA A 255 -28.57 14.48 14.77
N ARG A 256 -27.35 13.99 14.98
CA ARG A 256 -26.18 14.79 15.37
C ARG A 256 -25.00 14.41 14.47
N PRO A 257 -24.04 15.33 14.22
CA PRO A 257 -22.79 14.93 13.63
C PRO A 257 -22.07 13.92 14.54
N VAL A 258 -21.59 12.81 14.00
CA VAL A 258 -20.90 11.77 14.79
C VAL A 258 -19.52 11.50 14.22
N THR A 259 -18.52 11.56 15.09
CA THR A 259 -17.15 11.10 14.79
C THR A 259 -16.92 9.70 15.35
N LEU A 260 -16.46 8.80 14.49
CA LEU A 260 -15.82 7.54 14.87
C LEU A 260 -14.36 7.61 14.44
N ALA A 261 -13.44 7.49 15.40
CA ALA A 261 -12.02 7.30 15.14
C ALA A 261 -11.60 5.99 15.80
N TYR A 262 -11.08 5.04 15.03
CA TYR A 262 -10.72 3.74 15.57
C TYR A 262 -9.55 3.88 16.56
N PRO A 263 -9.66 3.27 17.76
CA PRO A 263 -8.50 3.01 18.60
C PRO A 263 -7.45 2.22 17.82
N ARG A 264 -6.17 2.59 17.98
CA ARG A 264 -5.03 1.93 17.30
C ARG A 264 -5.12 0.41 17.34
N ARG A 265 -5.43 -0.15 18.52
CA ARG A 265 -5.54 -1.60 18.77
C ARG A 265 -6.62 -2.34 17.97
N TYR A 266 -7.55 -1.64 17.33
CA TYR A 266 -8.60 -2.28 16.53
C TYR A 266 -8.22 -2.36 15.05
N LEU A 267 -7.25 -1.57 14.60
CA LEU A 267 -6.92 -1.48 13.18
C LEU A 267 -6.58 -2.84 12.54
N PRO A 268 -5.69 -3.67 13.12
CA PRO A 268 -5.34 -4.99 12.55
C PRO A 268 -6.55 -5.86 12.19
N THR A 269 -7.62 -5.77 12.98
CA THR A 269 -8.83 -6.59 12.83
C THR A 269 -9.94 -5.96 11.99
N VAL A 270 -9.92 -4.64 11.77
CA VAL A 270 -11.07 -3.94 11.16
C VAL A 270 -10.76 -3.22 9.84
N VAL A 271 -9.49 -2.91 9.55
CA VAL A 271 -9.13 -2.15 8.34
C VAL A 271 -8.39 -2.97 7.29
N GLY A 272 -8.21 -4.26 7.57
CA GLY A 272 -7.42 -5.19 6.77
C GLY A 272 -5.93 -5.13 7.08
N HIS A 273 -5.21 -6.15 6.62
CA HIS A 273 -3.77 -6.35 6.82
C HIS A 273 -3.18 -7.05 5.59
N ARG A 274 -1.86 -6.99 5.40
CA ARG A 274 -1.21 -7.84 4.39
C ARG A 274 -1.32 -9.29 4.83
N ALA A 275 -1.88 -10.13 3.97
CA ALA A 275 -1.96 -11.56 4.25
C ALA A 275 -0.56 -12.17 4.43
N PRO A 276 -0.38 -13.15 5.33
CA PRO A 276 0.83 -13.95 5.39
C PRO A 276 1.01 -14.73 4.09
N THR A 277 2.26 -14.92 3.69
CA THR A 277 2.60 -15.67 2.49
C THR A 277 3.63 -16.74 2.80
N LEU A 278 3.34 -17.96 2.34
CA LEU A 278 4.24 -19.11 2.39
C LEU A 278 4.67 -19.41 0.95
N HIS A 279 5.94 -19.21 0.65
CA HIS A 279 6.49 -19.36 -0.69
C HIS A 279 7.28 -20.64 -0.79
N ARG A 280 7.12 -21.40 -1.87
CA ARG A 280 8.11 -22.38 -2.33
C ARG A 280 8.69 -21.89 -3.65
N LEU A 281 10.00 -21.73 -3.69
CA LEU A 281 10.75 -21.27 -4.84
C LEU A 281 11.71 -22.35 -5.31
N ARG A 282 11.62 -22.70 -6.59
CA ARG A 282 12.54 -23.61 -7.25
C ARG A 282 13.16 -22.90 -8.43
N LEU A 283 14.46 -22.63 -8.35
CA LEU A 283 15.22 -21.95 -9.39
C LEU A 283 16.32 -22.89 -9.91
N ALA A 284 16.46 -23.01 -11.22
CA ALA A 284 17.50 -23.82 -11.84
C ALA A 284 18.25 -23.01 -12.90
N ALA A 285 19.56 -23.20 -12.99
CA ALA A 285 20.40 -22.50 -13.96
C ALA A 285 21.46 -23.38 -14.61
N GLY A 286 21.84 -23.00 -15.83
CA GLY A 286 23.02 -23.53 -16.50
C GLY A 286 24.33 -23.04 -15.87
N PRO A 287 25.49 -23.58 -16.28
CA PRO A 287 26.79 -23.16 -15.76
C PRO A 287 27.15 -21.70 -16.12
N ASP A 288 26.50 -21.13 -17.14
CA ASP A 288 26.61 -19.71 -17.49
C ASP A 288 25.73 -18.81 -16.61
N GLY A 289 24.97 -19.38 -15.67
CA GLY A 289 24.06 -18.67 -14.77
C GLY A 289 22.73 -18.27 -15.39
N ARG A 290 22.43 -18.71 -16.63
CA ARG A 290 21.10 -18.48 -17.21
C ARG A 290 20.08 -19.42 -16.61
N LEU A 291 18.93 -18.88 -16.22
CA LEU A 291 17.83 -19.66 -15.67
C LEU A 291 17.26 -20.58 -16.75
N THR A 292 17.08 -21.83 -16.36
CA THR A 292 16.43 -22.87 -17.15
C THR A 292 15.03 -23.18 -16.64
N ALA A 293 14.77 -22.95 -15.35
CA ALA A 293 13.44 -23.02 -14.76
C ALA A 293 13.28 -22.02 -13.62
N LEU A 294 12.07 -21.45 -13.48
CA LEU A 294 11.62 -20.64 -12.35
C LEU A 294 10.23 -21.11 -11.95
N LEU A 295 10.10 -21.71 -10.77
CA LEU A 295 8.82 -22.10 -10.20
C LEU A 295 8.60 -21.36 -8.89
N HIS A 296 7.50 -20.61 -8.79
CA HIS A 296 7.13 -19.82 -7.62
C HIS A 296 5.69 -20.13 -7.20
N GLU A 297 5.56 -20.94 -6.16
CA GLU A 297 4.27 -21.33 -5.59
C GLU A 297 4.06 -20.57 -4.28
N VAL A 298 2.88 -19.97 -4.11
CA VAL A 298 2.53 -19.17 -2.94
C VAL A 298 1.26 -19.70 -2.33
N THR A 299 1.29 -19.98 -1.02
CA THR A 299 0.09 -20.26 -0.22
C THR A 299 -0.16 -19.09 0.72
N THR A 300 -1.37 -18.56 0.71
CA THR A 300 -1.81 -17.43 1.55
C THR A 300 -3.19 -17.73 2.14
N HIS A 301 -3.63 -16.95 3.12
CA HIS A 301 -5.00 -17.05 3.61
C HIS A 301 -5.90 -15.98 3.02
N THR A 302 -7.19 -16.22 3.13
CA THR A 302 -8.24 -15.25 2.92
C THR A 302 -9.29 -15.40 4.02
N SER A 303 -10.21 -14.44 4.16
CA SER A 303 -11.30 -14.58 5.12
C SER A 303 -12.51 -15.27 4.51
N ARG A 304 -13.33 -15.92 5.34
CA ARG A 304 -14.65 -16.40 4.93
C ARG A 304 -15.68 -15.29 4.67
N VAL A 305 -15.33 -14.02 4.90
CA VAL A 305 -16.20 -12.84 4.65
C VAL A 305 -16.05 -12.36 3.22
N LYS A 306 -14.80 -12.19 2.78
CA LYS A 306 -14.43 -11.62 1.50
C LYS A 306 -13.14 -12.26 1.03
N GLU A 307 -13.14 -12.72 -0.22
CA GLU A 307 -11.94 -13.23 -0.86
C GLU A 307 -10.98 -12.07 -1.19
N PHE A 308 -9.73 -12.31 -0.84
CA PHE A 308 -8.56 -11.50 -1.15
C PHE A 308 -7.38 -12.46 -1.21
N VAL A 309 -6.67 -12.47 -2.34
CA VAL A 309 -5.52 -13.35 -2.58
C VAL A 309 -4.33 -12.46 -2.86
N GLU A 310 -3.33 -12.47 -1.95
CA GLU A 310 -2.08 -11.74 -2.14
C GLU A 310 -1.33 -12.30 -3.35
N GLN A 311 -1.16 -11.47 -4.39
CA GLN A 311 -0.62 -11.87 -5.70
C GLN A 311 0.92 -11.99 -5.72
N ALA A 312 1.49 -12.65 -4.72
CA ALA A 312 2.93 -12.61 -4.45
C ALA A 312 3.82 -13.45 -5.39
N ALA A 313 3.24 -14.25 -6.30
CA ALA A 313 4.00 -14.93 -7.35
C ALA A 313 4.12 -14.10 -8.64
N VAL A 314 3.39 -12.98 -8.75
CA VAL A 314 3.37 -12.14 -9.96
C VAL A 314 4.76 -11.58 -10.34
N PRO A 315 5.63 -11.14 -9.42
CA PRO A 315 6.94 -10.60 -9.81
C PRO A 315 7.82 -11.59 -10.58
N ALA A 316 7.70 -12.89 -10.30
CA ALA A 316 8.40 -13.94 -11.04
C ALA A 316 8.03 -14.00 -12.54
N ARG A 317 6.86 -13.47 -12.91
CA ARG A 317 6.39 -13.34 -14.30
C ARG A 317 7.07 -12.19 -15.06
N VAL A 318 7.80 -11.32 -14.36
CA VAL A 318 8.32 -10.06 -14.90
C VAL A 318 9.85 -10.01 -14.87
N MET A 319 10.45 -10.53 -13.79
CA MET A 319 11.82 -10.16 -13.42
C MET A 319 12.90 -10.79 -14.29
N TYR A 320 12.85 -12.10 -14.51
CA TYR A 320 13.99 -12.85 -15.05
C TYR A 320 13.63 -13.74 -16.24
N ALA A 321 14.50 -13.74 -17.24
CA ALA A 321 14.37 -14.59 -18.42
C ALA A 321 14.44 -16.06 -18.02
N THR A 322 13.46 -16.86 -18.44
CA THR A 322 13.49 -18.32 -18.33
C THR A 322 12.62 -18.94 -19.41
N PRO A 323 13.02 -20.09 -20.00
CA PRO A 323 12.18 -20.81 -20.95
C PRO A 323 11.07 -21.61 -20.25
N ASN A 324 11.20 -21.90 -18.95
CA ASN A 324 10.23 -22.70 -18.21
C ASN A 324 9.81 -21.97 -16.94
N LEU A 325 8.57 -21.47 -16.92
CA LEU A 325 8.02 -20.65 -15.84
C LEU A 325 6.79 -21.34 -15.26
N LEU A 326 6.71 -21.46 -13.93
CA LEU A 326 5.49 -21.78 -13.22
C LEU A 326 5.26 -20.76 -12.10
N THR A 327 4.06 -20.18 -12.05
CA THR A 327 3.61 -19.44 -10.88
C THR A 327 2.23 -19.93 -10.47
N VAL A 328 2.05 -20.16 -9.17
CA VAL A 328 0.78 -20.66 -8.60
C VAL A 328 0.46 -19.89 -7.33
N HIS A 329 -0.78 -19.45 -7.18
CA HIS A 329 -1.33 -18.99 -5.92
C HIS A 329 -2.29 -20.05 -5.37
N ARG A 330 -2.22 -20.28 -4.07
CA ARG A 330 -3.18 -21.07 -3.30
C ARG A 330 -3.73 -20.21 -2.19
N ALA A 331 -5.04 -20.21 -2.04
CA ALA A 331 -5.75 -19.51 -0.99
C ALA A 331 -6.39 -20.51 -0.02
N VAL A 332 -6.45 -20.13 1.25
CA VAL A 332 -7.14 -20.88 2.30
C VAL A 332 -8.14 -19.94 2.97
N ALA A 333 -9.43 -20.26 2.89
CA ALA A 333 -10.46 -19.47 3.56
C ALA A 333 -10.50 -19.80 5.07
N LEU A 334 -10.12 -18.83 5.91
CA LEU A 334 -10.01 -18.96 7.37
C LEU A 334 -10.97 -18.00 8.11
N ASP A 335 -11.18 -18.23 9.41
CA ASP A 335 -12.02 -17.42 10.32
C ASP A 335 -11.26 -16.21 10.87
N VAL A 336 -10.68 -15.45 9.95
CA VAL A 336 -9.76 -14.35 10.22
C VAL A 336 -10.31 -13.03 9.69
N PRO A 337 -9.85 -11.88 10.21
CA PRO A 337 -10.13 -10.59 9.58
C PRO A 337 -9.76 -10.61 8.09
N SER A 338 -10.58 -9.99 7.23
CA SER A 338 -10.31 -9.93 5.80
C SER A 338 -8.98 -9.23 5.50
N PRO A 339 -8.02 -9.88 4.83
CA PRO A 339 -6.81 -9.22 4.38
C PRO A 339 -7.12 -8.11 3.37
N SER A 340 -6.18 -7.18 3.21
CA SER A 340 -6.31 -6.09 2.26
C SER A 340 -4.95 -5.51 1.89
N TRP A 341 -4.96 -4.40 1.16
CA TRP A 341 -3.75 -3.82 0.62
C TRP A 341 -2.85 -3.24 1.71
N MET A 342 -1.58 -3.65 1.67
CA MET A 342 -0.44 -2.91 2.19
C MET A 342 0.49 -2.58 1.02
N ARG A 343 1.16 -1.43 1.09
CA ARG A 343 2.03 -0.85 0.04
C ARG A 343 2.76 -1.91 -0.79
N ALA A 344 2.56 -1.93 -2.10
CA ALA A 344 3.00 -3.00 -3.00
C ALA A 344 2.42 -4.39 -2.62
N PRO A 345 1.08 -4.57 -2.70
CA PRO A 345 0.46 -5.87 -2.45
C PRO A 345 1.01 -6.90 -3.45
N GLY A 346 1.42 -8.08 -3.01
CA GLY A 346 2.06 -9.08 -3.86
C GLY A 346 3.56 -8.81 -4.08
N GLU A 347 3.93 -7.69 -4.71
CA GLU A 347 5.33 -7.43 -5.07
C GLU A 347 6.27 -7.38 -3.86
N SER A 348 5.84 -6.81 -2.72
CA SER A 348 6.68 -6.71 -1.53
C SER A 348 7.07 -8.08 -0.93
N PRO A 349 6.12 -8.96 -0.53
CA PRO A 349 6.46 -10.31 -0.04
C PRO A 349 7.02 -11.21 -1.16
N GLY A 350 6.51 -11.09 -2.39
CA GLY A 350 6.95 -11.88 -3.53
C GLY A 350 8.42 -11.66 -3.86
N MET A 351 8.86 -10.40 -3.90
CA MET A 351 10.25 -10.06 -4.16
C MET A 351 11.17 -10.31 -2.98
N TYR A 352 10.67 -10.34 -1.73
CA TYR A 352 11.48 -10.85 -0.63
C TYR A 352 11.92 -12.29 -0.90
N ALA A 353 10.97 -13.17 -1.20
CA ALA A 353 11.25 -14.57 -1.45
C ALA A 353 12.10 -14.77 -2.73
N LEU A 354 11.68 -14.18 -3.86
CA LEU A 354 12.36 -14.34 -5.15
C LEU A 354 13.80 -13.83 -5.12
N GLU A 355 14.04 -12.64 -4.58
CA GLU A 355 15.38 -12.03 -4.58
C GLU A 355 16.33 -12.67 -3.57
N SER A 356 15.79 -13.27 -2.51
CA SER A 356 16.59 -14.08 -1.58
C SER A 356 16.97 -15.41 -2.22
N ALA A 357 16.05 -16.08 -2.93
CA ALA A 357 16.35 -17.31 -3.69
C ALA A 357 17.34 -17.06 -4.84
N MET A 358 17.26 -15.90 -5.51
CA MET A 358 18.26 -15.51 -6.51
C MET A 358 19.66 -15.33 -5.91
N ASP A 359 19.77 -14.85 -4.67
CA ASP A 359 21.05 -14.74 -3.96
C ASP A 359 21.60 -16.13 -3.56
N GLU A 360 20.73 -17.04 -3.09
CA GLU A 360 21.12 -18.43 -2.84
C GLU A 360 21.56 -19.15 -4.13
N LEU A 361 20.89 -18.91 -5.26
CA LEU A 361 21.31 -19.45 -6.54
C LEU A 361 22.65 -18.89 -6.99
N ALA A 362 22.90 -17.58 -6.78
CA ALA A 362 24.19 -16.97 -7.07
C ALA A 362 25.32 -17.62 -6.25
N GLU A 363 25.08 -17.90 -4.97
CA GLU A 363 26.00 -18.64 -4.10
C GLU A 363 26.26 -20.06 -4.60
N ALA A 364 25.20 -20.80 -4.95
CA ALA A 364 25.30 -22.17 -5.49
C ALA A 364 26.09 -22.23 -6.82
N LEU A 365 26.05 -21.16 -7.61
CA LEU A 365 26.81 -21.01 -8.85
C LEU A 365 28.22 -20.44 -8.66
N GLY A 366 28.57 -19.96 -7.45
CA GLY A 366 29.80 -19.20 -7.23
C GLY A 366 29.85 -17.90 -8.03
N MET A 367 28.70 -17.26 -8.26
CA MET A 367 28.54 -16.07 -9.10
C MET A 367 28.24 -14.84 -8.26
N ASP A 368 28.72 -13.68 -8.72
CA ASP A 368 28.28 -12.41 -8.14
C ASP A 368 26.76 -12.21 -8.34
N PRO A 369 26.01 -11.84 -7.29
CA PRO A 369 24.55 -11.73 -7.36
C PRO A 369 24.06 -10.56 -8.23
N VAL A 370 24.87 -9.52 -8.49
CA VAL A 370 24.55 -8.48 -9.48
C VAL A 370 24.68 -9.07 -10.88
N GLN A 371 25.77 -9.80 -11.14
CA GLN A 371 26.00 -10.42 -12.45
C GLN A 371 24.95 -11.49 -12.79
N LEU A 372 24.52 -12.30 -11.81
CA LEU A 372 23.45 -13.28 -12.05
C LEU A 372 22.16 -12.61 -12.55
N ARG A 373 21.77 -11.49 -11.92
CA ARG A 373 20.58 -10.73 -12.32
C ARG A 373 20.74 -10.13 -13.72
N ILE A 374 21.89 -9.54 -14.03
CA ILE A 374 22.18 -8.97 -15.36
C ILE A 374 22.14 -10.05 -16.45
N ARG A 375 22.66 -11.26 -16.18
CA ARG A 375 22.64 -12.37 -17.16
C ARG A 375 21.25 -12.88 -17.47
N ASN A 376 20.29 -12.65 -16.59
CA ASN A 376 18.90 -13.08 -16.71
C ASN A 376 17.97 -11.92 -17.03
N GLU A 377 18.48 -10.82 -17.60
CA GLU A 377 17.65 -9.74 -18.11
C GLU A 377 16.81 -10.25 -19.30
N PRO A 378 15.47 -10.17 -19.23
CA PRO A 378 14.61 -10.62 -20.30
C PRO A 378 14.43 -9.56 -21.40
N GLU A 379 14.33 -10.02 -22.65
CA GLU A 379 14.03 -9.15 -23.80
C GLU A 379 12.56 -8.70 -23.81
N HIS A 380 11.65 -9.59 -23.41
CA HIS A 380 10.20 -9.38 -23.30
C HIS A 380 9.71 -9.83 -21.93
N GLU A 381 8.55 -9.37 -21.47
CA GLU A 381 7.98 -9.81 -20.21
C GLU A 381 7.78 -11.35 -20.20
N PRO A 382 8.45 -12.11 -19.30
CA PRO A 382 8.40 -13.57 -19.32
C PRO A 382 6.99 -14.16 -19.26
N GLY A 383 6.09 -13.54 -18.50
CA GLY A 383 4.74 -14.02 -18.27
C GLY A 383 3.80 -13.84 -19.46
N THR A 384 3.90 -12.72 -20.17
CA THR A 384 2.94 -12.34 -21.24
C THR A 384 3.55 -12.34 -22.64
N GLY A 385 4.88 -12.33 -22.75
CA GLY A 385 5.61 -12.12 -24.00
C GLY A 385 5.55 -10.70 -24.55
N ARG A 386 4.90 -9.75 -23.85
CA ARG A 386 4.80 -8.36 -24.32
C ARG A 386 6.16 -7.66 -24.26
N PRO A 387 6.48 -6.79 -25.22
CA PRO A 387 7.66 -5.93 -25.11
C PRO A 387 7.48 -4.95 -23.94
N PHE A 388 8.56 -4.66 -23.22
CA PHE A 388 8.53 -3.59 -22.22
C PHE A 388 8.40 -2.22 -22.92
N SER A 389 7.64 -1.28 -22.34
CA SER A 389 7.62 0.11 -22.83
C SER A 389 8.98 0.77 -22.65
N SER A 390 9.60 0.53 -21.50
CA SER A 390 10.98 0.85 -21.16
C SER A 390 11.42 -0.05 -20.01
N ARG A 391 12.70 -0.41 -19.98
CA ARG A 391 13.27 -1.28 -18.95
C ARG A 391 14.75 -0.96 -18.71
N HIS A 392 15.06 -0.41 -17.55
CA HIS A 392 16.41 0.03 -17.18
C HIS A 392 16.93 -0.66 -15.89
N LEU A 393 16.50 -1.90 -15.62
CA LEU A 393 16.94 -2.65 -14.44
C LEU A 393 18.46 -2.85 -14.41
N VAL A 394 19.06 -3.27 -15.53
CA VAL A 394 20.53 -3.43 -15.64
C VAL A 394 21.26 -2.12 -15.35
N GLN A 395 20.73 -0.98 -15.79
CA GLN A 395 21.30 0.32 -15.49
C GLN A 395 21.20 0.66 -14.00
N CYS A 396 20.06 0.38 -13.37
CA CYS A 396 19.88 0.54 -11.92
C CYS A 396 20.88 -0.31 -11.13
N LEU A 397 21.07 -1.58 -11.53
CA LEU A 397 22.03 -2.49 -10.90
C LEU A 397 23.47 -2.00 -11.02
N ARG A 398 23.90 -1.59 -12.22
CA ARG A 398 25.26 -1.09 -12.46
C ARG A 398 25.53 0.23 -11.73
N GLU A 399 24.59 1.17 -11.80
CA GLU A 399 24.73 2.47 -11.15
C GLU A 399 24.66 2.34 -9.62
N GLY A 400 23.79 1.47 -9.12
CA GLY A 400 23.74 1.12 -7.71
C GLY A 400 25.04 0.49 -7.24
N ALA A 401 25.57 -0.50 -7.96
CA ALA A 401 26.86 -1.13 -7.65
C ALA A 401 28.00 -0.09 -7.59
N ARG A 402 28.06 0.82 -8.57
CA ARG A 402 29.06 1.91 -8.62
C ARG A 402 28.94 2.87 -7.43
N ARG A 403 27.73 3.36 -7.13
CA ARG A 403 27.47 4.27 -5.98
C ARG A 403 27.68 3.57 -4.64
N PHE A 404 27.45 2.26 -4.59
CA PHE A 404 27.63 1.47 -3.40
C PHE A 404 29.08 1.06 -3.17
N GLY A 405 29.96 1.09 -4.18
CA GLY A 405 31.30 0.52 -4.08
C GLY A 405 31.27 -1.00 -4.03
N TRP A 406 30.37 -1.63 -4.78
CA TRP A 406 30.16 -3.08 -4.77
C TRP A 406 31.37 -3.89 -5.25
N ASP A 407 32.18 -3.33 -6.14
CA ASP A 407 33.34 -4.02 -6.73
C ASP A 407 34.41 -4.40 -5.68
N GLU A 408 34.44 -3.72 -4.54
CA GLU A 408 35.36 -3.99 -3.42
C GLU A 408 34.84 -5.09 -2.47
N ARG A 409 33.66 -5.66 -2.73
CA ARG A 409 33.04 -6.68 -1.89
C ARG A 409 33.83 -7.99 -1.91
N ASP A 410 34.28 -8.45 -0.73
CA ASP A 410 34.65 -9.84 -0.52
C ASP A 410 33.37 -10.69 -0.57
N PRO A 411 33.24 -11.70 -1.43
CA PRO A 411 32.00 -12.46 -1.58
C PRO A 411 31.77 -13.48 -0.45
N ARG A 412 32.78 -13.79 0.37
CA ARG A 412 32.70 -14.82 1.41
C ARG A 412 31.91 -14.30 2.61
N PRO A 413 30.93 -15.05 3.14
CA PRO A 413 30.28 -14.69 4.38
C PRO A 413 31.27 -14.52 5.54
N ARG A 414 30.96 -13.63 6.48
CA ARG A 414 31.77 -13.32 7.68
C ARG A 414 33.17 -12.74 7.37
N ALA A 415 33.42 -12.25 6.16
CA ALA A 415 34.73 -11.72 5.79
C ALA A 415 35.09 -10.38 6.46
N ARG A 416 34.09 -9.54 6.81
CA ARG A 416 34.29 -8.22 7.41
C ARG A 416 33.76 -8.17 8.85
N ARG A 417 34.56 -7.57 9.74
CA ARG A 417 34.23 -7.44 11.17
C ARG A 417 34.76 -6.13 11.75
N GLU A 418 33.99 -5.51 12.62
CA GLU A 418 34.37 -4.34 13.44
C GLU A 418 34.01 -4.58 14.91
N GLY A 419 35.00 -4.94 15.73
CA GLY A 419 34.73 -5.34 17.12
C GLY A 419 33.73 -6.51 17.18
N PRO A 420 32.62 -6.43 17.94
CA PRO A 420 31.63 -7.50 18.00
C PRO A 420 30.70 -7.55 16.77
N TRP A 421 30.80 -6.60 15.83
CA TRP A 421 29.90 -6.50 14.69
C TRP A 421 30.44 -7.24 13.46
N LEU A 422 29.65 -8.17 12.92
CA LEU A 422 29.87 -8.72 11.58
C LEU A 422 29.23 -7.80 10.54
N LEU A 423 29.97 -7.46 9.50
CA LEU A 423 29.50 -6.57 8.45
C LEU A 423 29.16 -7.34 7.19
N GLY A 424 28.01 -7.01 6.61
CA GLY A 424 27.51 -7.70 5.42
C GLY A 424 26.91 -6.73 4.42
N THR A 425 26.91 -7.12 3.15
CA THR A 425 26.36 -6.34 2.05
C THR A 425 25.48 -7.23 1.20
N GLY A 426 24.38 -6.68 0.70
CA GLY A 426 23.38 -7.43 -0.04
C GLY A 426 22.74 -6.59 -1.13
N VAL A 427 22.24 -7.26 -2.16
CA VAL A 427 21.55 -6.66 -3.29
C VAL A 427 20.24 -7.37 -3.57
N ALA A 428 19.25 -6.60 -4.02
CA ALA A 428 18.00 -7.12 -4.57
C ALA A 428 17.48 -6.19 -5.67
N ALA A 429 16.80 -6.75 -6.66
CA ALA A 429 16.09 -6.01 -7.69
C ALA A 429 14.63 -5.71 -7.27
N ALA A 430 13.97 -4.84 -8.03
CA ALA A 430 12.61 -4.42 -7.80
C ALA A 430 11.86 -4.23 -9.13
N THR A 431 10.57 -4.53 -9.13
CA THR A 431 9.62 -4.16 -10.19
C THR A 431 8.29 -3.75 -9.58
N TYR A 432 7.57 -2.85 -10.25
CA TYR A 432 6.21 -2.51 -9.89
C TYR A 432 5.45 -2.08 -11.15
N PRO A 433 4.21 -2.57 -11.39
CA PRO A 433 3.46 -2.22 -12.59
C PRO A 433 3.18 -0.71 -12.66
N ALA A 434 3.17 -0.19 -13.88
CA ALA A 434 2.82 1.19 -14.18
C ALA A 434 1.51 1.23 -14.99
N SER A 435 0.48 1.80 -14.37
CA SER A 435 -0.85 1.95 -14.96
C SER A 435 -1.38 3.38 -14.76
N ALA A 436 -2.47 3.68 -15.46
CA ALA A 436 -3.28 4.87 -15.26
C ALA A 436 -4.76 4.44 -15.31
N GLY A 437 -5.63 5.23 -14.71
CA GLY A 437 -7.08 5.05 -14.77
C GLY A 437 -7.78 6.33 -15.24
N PRO A 438 -9.04 6.23 -15.67
CA PRO A 438 -9.82 7.38 -16.13
C PRO A 438 -9.98 8.42 -15.03
N ALA A 439 -9.78 9.69 -15.38
CA ALA A 439 -9.97 10.83 -14.50
C ALA A 439 -10.50 12.03 -15.29
N ALA A 440 -11.15 12.94 -14.58
CA ALA A 440 -11.59 14.22 -15.13
C ALA A 440 -10.97 15.39 -14.37
N ALA A 441 -10.84 16.52 -15.05
CA ALA A 441 -10.39 17.78 -14.47
C ALA A 441 -11.05 18.98 -15.13
N GLU A 442 -11.14 20.08 -14.39
CA GLU A 442 -11.52 21.40 -14.88
C GLU A 442 -10.38 22.39 -14.61
N ALA A 443 -10.06 23.23 -15.59
CA ALA A 443 -9.15 24.35 -15.45
C ALA A 443 -9.90 25.64 -15.78
N ARG A 444 -9.68 26.70 -15.00
CA ARG A 444 -10.32 28.00 -15.21
C ARG A 444 -9.32 29.14 -15.06
N ALA A 445 -9.31 30.05 -16.01
CA ALA A 445 -8.56 31.30 -15.94
C ALA A 445 -9.44 32.44 -15.43
N LEU A 446 -8.95 33.19 -14.44
CA LEU A 446 -9.64 34.32 -13.85
C LEU A 446 -9.10 35.67 -14.37
N PRO A 447 -9.91 36.75 -14.35
CA PRO A 447 -9.48 38.09 -14.81
C PRO A 447 -8.26 38.66 -14.09
N ASP A 448 -7.96 38.21 -12.88
CA ASP A 448 -6.80 38.64 -12.10
C ASP A 448 -5.48 37.94 -12.50
N GLY A 449 -5.53 37.04 -13.48
CA GLY A 449 -4.39 36.28 -13.98
C GLY A 449 -4.05 35.03 -13.17
N THR A 450 -4.92 34.61 -12.25
CA THR A 450 -4.82 33.34 -11.54
C THR A 450 -5.62 32.23 -12.22
N PHE A 451 -5.30 30.98 -11.87
CA PHE A 451 -5.93 29.78 -12.42
C PHE A 451 -6.47 28.91 -11.29
N ILE A 452 -7.69 28.40 -11.46
CA ILE A 452 -8.26 27.38 -10.57
C ILE A 452 -8.25 26.05 -11.33
N VAL A 453 -7.68 25.02 -10.75
CA VAL A 453 -7.61 23.66 -11.30
C VAL A 453 -8.27 22.71 -10.32
N ARG A 454 -9.17 21.86 -10.79
CA ARG A 454 -10.08 21.07 -9.96
C ARG A 454 -10.11 19.62 -10.41
N THR A 455 -9.87 18.69 -9.49
CA THR A 455 -10.02 17.25 -9.72
C THR A 455 -10.15 16.54 -8.36
N ASN A 456 -10.92 15.47 -8.25
CA ASN A 456 -11.11 14.73 -7.00
C ASN A 456 -9.92 13.80 -6.65
N ALA A 457 -8.69 14.28 -6.88
CA ALA A 457 -7.47 13.60 -6.45
C ALA A 457 -7.38 13.56 -4.91
N THR A 458 -6.55 12.67 -4.38
CA THR A 458 -6.33 12.56 -2.93
C THR A 458 -4.84 12.59 -2.60
N ASP A 459 -4.43 13.48 -1.70
CA ASP A 459 -3.05 13.55 -1.22
C ASP A 459 -2.91 12.94 0.18
N ILE A 460 -2.44 11.69 0.22
CA ILE A 460 -2.19 10.94 1.45
C ILE A 460 -0.82 11.20 2.08
N GLY A 461 -0.18 12.31 1.70
CA GLY A 461 1.22 12.58 2.00
C GLY A 461 2.16 12.26 0.84
N THR A 462 1.66 11.86 -0.33
CA THR A 462 2.47 11.64 -1.54
C THR A 462 3.02 12.94 -2.12
N GLY A 463 2.36 14.07 -1.87
CA GLY A 463 2.70 15.36 -2.50
C GLY A 463 1.96 15.61 -3.81
N ALA A 464 0.93 14.80 -4.09
CA ALA A 464 0.07 14.93 -5.28
C ALA A 464 -0.46 16.35 -5.48
N ARG A 465 -0.84 17.06 -4.40
CA ARG A 465 -1.30 18.45 -4.48
C ARG A 465 -0.29 19.36 -5.18
N THR A 466 0.98 19.21 -4.82
CA THR A 466 2.07 20.03 -5.35
C THR A 466 2.41 19.63 -6.78
N VAL A 467 2.49 18.32 -7.05
CA VAL A 467 2.81 17.81 -8.39
C VAL A 467 1.74 18.19 -9.40
N LEU A 468 0.45 18.07 -9.06
CA LEU A 468 -0.64 18.46 -9.96
C LEU A 468 -0.64 19.96 -10.25
N ALA A 469 -0.29 20.80 -9.28
CA ALA A 469 -0.12 22.23 -9.51
C ALA A 469 1.08 22.53 -10.42
N GLN A 470 2.18 21.77 -10.32
CA GLN A 470 3.31 21.88 -11.26
C GLN A 470 2.92 21.45 -12.68
N VAL A 471 2.19 20.34 -12.83
CA VAL A 471 1.68 19.88 -14.14
C VAL A 471 0.79 20.95 -14.78
N ALA A 472 -0.12 21.53 -13.99
CA ALA A 472 -0.97 22.62 -14.47
C ALA A 472 -0.18 23.88 -14.86
N ALA A 473 0.78 24.29 -14.02
CA ALA A 473 1.59 25.47 -14.29
C ALA A 473 2.44 25.33 -15.57
N ASP A 474 2.99 24.14 -15.78
CA ASP A 474 3.77 23.79 -16.97
C ASP A 474 2.89 23.83 -18.23
N ALA A 475 1.75 23.14 -18.22
CA ALA A 475 0.81 23.11 -19.35
C ALA A 475 0.22 24.49 -19.70
N LEU A 476 0.07 25.38 -18.71
CA LEU A 476 -0.41 26.76 -18.90
C LEU A 476 0.71 27.77 -19.22
N GLY A 477 1.98 27.36 -19.16
CA GLY A 477 3.13 28.26 -19.35
C GLY A 477 3.22 29.38 -18.29
N THR A 478 2.80 29.13 -17.06
CA THR A 478 2.68 30.13 -15.98
C THR A 478 3.55 29.80 -14.76
N ALA A 479 3.55 30.69 -13.77
CA ALA A 479 4.22 30.47 -12.49
C ALA A 479 3.34 29.63 -11.55
N LEU A 480 3.95 28.74 -10.75
CA LEU A 480 3.25 27.84 -9.83
C LEU A 480 2.33 28.61 -8.85
N GLU A 481 2.76 29.79 -8.41
CA GLU A 481 2.01 30.64 -7.45
C GLU A 481 0.72 31.21 -8.04
N ARG A 482 0.53 31.16 -9.36
CA ARG A 482 -0.71 31.56 -10.03
C ARG A 482 -1.72 30.42 -10.14
N VAL A 483 -1.36 29.19 -9.74
CA VAL A 483 -2.23 28.03 -9.82
C VAL A 483 -2.77 27.68 -8.44
N ARG A 484 -4.10 27.72 -8.30
CA ARG A 484 -4.83 27.17 -7.15
C ARG A 484 -5.39 25.80 -7.53
N ILE A 485 -4.85 24.75 -6.93
CA ILE A 485 -5.33 23.38 -7.10
C ILE A 485 -6.36 23.03 -5.99
N GLU A 486 -7.49 22.45 -6.37
CA GLU A 486 -8.54 21.97 -5.47
C GLU A 486 -8.70 20.46 -5.63
N ILE A 487 -8.60 19.73 -4.50
CA ILE A 487 -8.62 18.26 -4.43
C ILE A 487 -9.39 17.76 -3.21
N GLY A 488 -9.66 16.45 -3.13
CA GLY A 488 -10.17 15.79 -1.93
C GLY A 488 -11.62 16.12 -1.58
N HIS A 489 -12.46 16.36 -2.59
CA HIS A 489 -13.88 16.66 -2.41
C HIS A 489 -14.71 16.02 -3.54
N SER A 490 -15.71 15.22 -3.19
CA SER A 490 -16.44 14.39 -4.17
C SER A 490 -17.31 15.15 -5.17
N ASP A 491 -17.60 16.42 -4.93
CA ASP A 491 -18.28 17.30 -5.89
C ASP A 491 -17.32 17.86 -6.96
N LEU A 492 -16.01 17.58 -6.86
CA LEU A 492 -15.03 17.87 -7.91
C LEU A 492 -15.09 16.81 -9.02
N PRO A 493 -14.52 17.08 -10.21
CA PRO A 493 -14.46 16.11 -11.30
C PRO A 493 -13.91 14.76 -10.84
N PRO A 494 -14.53 13.63 -11.25
CA PRO A 494 -14.21 12.31 -10.74
C PRO A 494 -12.77 11.88 -11.05
N ALA A 495 -12.20 11.10 -10.15
CA ALA A 495 -10.83 10.63 -10.23
C ALA A 495 -10.69 9.29 -9.50
N PRO A 496 -9.75 8.42 -9.91
CA PRO A 496 -9.51 7.14 -9.26
C PRO A 496 -8.84 7.35 -7.90
N LEU A 497 -8.88 6.33 -7.05
CA LEU A 497 -8.23 6.36 -5.74
C LEU A 497 -6.70 6.50 -5.84
N ALA A 498 -6.08 6.95 -4.75
CA ALA A 498 -4.64 6.95 -4.56
C ALA A 498 -4.13 5.52 -4.27
N GLY A 499 -4.06 4.64 -5.27
CA GLY A 499 -3.60 3.25 -5.15
C GLY A 499 -2.84 2.79 -6.40
N GLY A 500 -2.24 1.59 -6.38
CA GLY A 500 -1.52 1.01 -7.52
C GLY A 500 -0.40 1.90 -8.09
N SER A 501 0.08 2.88 -7.31
CA SER A 501 0.97 3.95 -7.73
C SER A 501 0.51 4.73 -8.98
N MET A 502 -0.77 4.64 -9.36
CA MET A 502 -1.31 5.20 -10.61
C MET A 502 -1.93 6.60 -10.45
N GLY A 503 -2.07 7.10 -9.22
CA GLY A 503 -2.76 8.37 -8.92
C GLY A 503 -2.24 9.55 -9.74
N THR A 504 -0.94 9.87 -9.64
CA THR A 504 -0.34 11.00 -10.38
C THR A 504 -0.40 10.83 -11.90
N ALA A 505 -0.20 9.60 -12.41
CA ALA A 505 -0.34 9.31 -13.83
C ALA A 505 -1.77 9.54 -14.34
N SER A 506 -2.77 9.24 -13.52
CA SER A 506 -4.20 9.37 -13.84
C SER A 506 -4.67 10.82 -13.73
N TRP A 507 -4.54 11.42 -12.55
CA TRP A 507 -5.01 12.78 -12.28
C TRP A 507 -4.21 13.82 -13.06
N GLY A 508 -2.90 13.62 -13.18
CA GLY A 508 -2.01 14.51 -13.91
C GLY A 508 -2.34 14.55 -15.39
N TRP A 509 -2.76 13.43 -15.99
CA TRP A 509 -3.20 13.40 -17.38
C TRP A 509 -4.44 14.27 -17.59
N ALA A 510 -5.49 14.09 -16.77
CA ALA A 510 -6.69 14.91 -16.88
C ALA A 510 -6.38 16.40 -16.65
N VAL A 511 -5.54 16.72 -15.66
CA VAL A 511 -5.10 18.10 -15.39
C VAL A 511 -4.33 18.68 -16.57
N HIS A 512 -3.38 17.93 -17.14
CA HIS A 512 -2.61 18.35 -18.32
C HIS A 512 -3.55 18.69 -19.48
N ASP A 513 -4.47 17.78 -19.83
CA ASP A 513 -5.36 17.96 -20.97
C ASP A 513 -6.34 19.14 -20.77
N ALA A 514 -6.87 19.32 -19.55
CA ALA A 514 -7.74 20.46 -19.24
C ALA A 514 -6.98 21.79 -19.33
N CYS A 515 -5.74 21.82 -18.82
CA CYS A 515 -4.88 23.01 -18.88
C CYS A 515 -4.42 23.33 -20.31
N ALA A 516 -4.06 22.32 -21.11
CA ALA A 516 -3.69 22.50 -22.51
C ALA A 516 -4.88 23.03 -23.34
N ALA A 517 -6.08 22.50 -23.12
CA ALA A 517 -7.31 23.01 -23.74
C ALA A 517 -7.60 24.46 -23.32
N LEU A 518 -7.42 24.80 -22.04
CA LEU A 518 -7.57 26.18 -21.56
C LEU A 518 -6.55 27.12 -22.20
N ALA A 519 -5.28 26.71 -22.29
CA ALA A 519 -4.23 27.50 -22.93
C ALA A 519 -4.56 27.81 -24.40
N ALA A 520 -5.09 26.82 -25.14
CA ALA A 520 -5.56 27.03 -26.51
C ALA A 520 -6.74 28.02 -26.58
N ARG A 521 -7.71 27.93 -25.67
CA ARG A 521 -8.83 28.88 -25.59
C ARG A 521 -8.36 30.30 -25.28
N LEU A 522 -7.40 30.45 -24.38
CA LEU A 522 -6.81 31.75 -24.03
C LEU A 522 -6.03 32.37 -25.20
N ALA A 523 -5.28 31.56 -25.94
CA ALA A 523 -4.57 32.02 -27.14
C ALA A 523 -5.52 32.52 -28.25
N ALA A 524 -6.74 31.95 -28.31
CA ALA A 524 -7.78 32.38 -29.25
C ALA A 524 -8.67 33.52 -28.71
N HIS A 525 -8.64 33.80 -27.40
CA HIS A 525 -9.47 34.84 -26.80
C HIS A 525 -8.92 36.23 -27.08
N THR A 526 -9.81 37.19 -27.34
CA THR A 526 -9.44 38.59 -27.54
C THR A 526 -10.21 39.48 -26.55
N GLY A 527 -9.54 40.50 -26.03
CA GLY A 527 -10.10 41.37 -24.99
C GLY A 527 -9.93 40.83 -23.57
N PRO A 528 -10.48 41.53 -22.56
CA PRO A 528 -10.42 41.10 -21.17
C PRO A 528 -11.18 39.78 -20.97
N LEU A 529 -10.79 39.01 -19.96
CA LEU A 529 -11.55 37.83 -19.54
C LEU A 529 -12.88 38.26 -18.90
N PRO A 530 -13.97 37.49 -19.11
CA PRO A 530 -15.24 37.74 -18.43
C PRO A 530 -15.10 37.51 -16.92
N ALA A 531 -16.01 38.08 -16.12
CA ALA A 531 -15.91 38.06 -14.66
C ALA A 531 -15.89 36.62 -14.08
N GLU A 532 -16.64 35.72 -14.68
CA GLU A 532 -16.71 34.29 -14.37
C GLU A 532 -15.48 33.49 -14.81
N GLY A 533 -14.61 34.08 -15.64
CA GLY A 533 -13.44 33.46 -16.24
C GLY A 533 -13.74 32.62 -17.49
N ILE A 534 -12.70 32.01 -18.06
CA ILE A 534 -12.82 31.03 -19.14
C ILE A 534 -12.40 29.67 -18.58
N ASP A 535 -13.24 28.66 -18.73
CA ASP A 535 -12.95 27.29 -18.30
C ASP A 535 -12.53 26.37 -19.47
N ALA A 536 -11.99 25.22 -19.14
CA ALA A 536 -11.89 24.06 -20.03
C ALA A 536 -11.95 22.80 -19.17
N ARG A 537 -12.36 21.69 -19.79
CA ARG A 537 -12.52 20.40 -19.13
C ARG A 537 -11.85 19.31 -19.92
N ALA A 538 -11.39 18.29 -19.23
CA ALA A 538 -10.92 17.06 -19.84
C ALA A 538 -11.46 15.85 -19.07
N ASP A 539 -11.70 14.78 -19.83
CA ASP A 539 -12.02 13.45 -19.37
C ASP A 539 -11.11 12.48 -20.14
N THR A 540 -10.44 11.59 -19.42
CA THR A 540 -9.49 10.62 -19.99
C THR A 540 -10.10 9.22 -20.16
N THR A 541 -11.40 9.06 -19.93
CA THR A 541 -12.14 7.81 -20.19
C THR A 541 -11.96 7.35 -21.63
N GLY A 542 -11.68 6.06 -21.82
CA GLY A 542 -11.38 5.44 -23.10
C GLY A 542 -9.95 5.69 -23.62
N ARG A 543 -9.15 6.51 -22.92
CA ARG A 543 -7.74 6.78 -23.27
C ARG A 543 -6.78 6.30 -22.18
N ALA A 544 -7.05 6.62 -20.93
CA ALA A 544 -6.18 6.25 -19.81
C ALA A 544 -6.27 4.75 -19.44
N ASP A 545 -7.41 4.14 -19.72
CA ASP A 545 -7.76 2.73 -19.54
C ASP A 545 -7.66 1.90 -20.82
N ALA A 546 -7.21 2.50 -21.92
CA ALA A 546 -7.01 1.78 -23.17
C ALA A 546 -5.96 0.67 -23.00
N GLU A 547 -6.24 -0.48 -23.61
CA GLU A 547 -5.24 -1.55 -23.67
C GLU A 547 -4.05 -1.09 -24.51
N VAL A 548 -2.85 -1.26 -23.95
CA VAL A 548 -1.60 -0.96 -24.65
C VAL A 548 -0.81 -2.25 -24.90
N PRO A 549 -0.12 -2.37 -26.04
CA PRO A 549 0.61 -3.58 -26.41
C PRO A 549 1.96 -3.73 -25.69
N TYR A 550 2.17 -3.02 -24.57
CA TYR A 550 3.43 -2.97 -23.83
C TYR A 550 3.26 -3.39 -22.38
N ALA A 551 4.24 -4.11 -21.84
CA ALA A 551 4.40 -4.30 -20.40
C ALA A 551 5.03 -3.03 -19.80
N ARG A 552 4.28 -2.33 -18.94
CA ARG A 552 4.70 -1.07 -18.35
C ARG A 552 5.04 -1.27 -16.89
N HIS A 553 6.31 -1.09 -16.53
CA HIS A 553 6.79 -1.28 -15.16
C HIS A 553 7.81 -0.20 -14.79
N ALA A 554 7.82 0.18 -13.51
CA ALA A 554 8.98 0.77 -12.88
C ALA A 554 9.93 -0.35 -12.42
N PHE A 555 11.23 -0.09 -12.44
CA PHE A 555 12.27 -1.02 -11.99
C PHE A 555 13.17 -0.37 -10.96
N GLY A 556 13.90 -1.18 -10.18
CA GLY A 556 14.90 -0.65 -9.26
C GLY A 556 15.89 -1.69 -8.76
N ALA A 557 16.92 -1.21 -8.10
CA ALA A 557 17.91 -2.02 -7.40
C ALA A 557 18.17 -1.44 -6.01
N HIS A 558 18.20 -2.31 -5.01
CA HIS A 558 18.46 -2.00 -3.62
C HIS A 558 19.81 -2.60 -3.21
N PHE A 559 20.61 -1.83 -2.51
CA PHE A 559 21.87 -2.26 -1.90
C PHE A 559 21.86 -1.92 -0.41
N ALA A 560 22.17 -2.90 0.44
CA ALA A 560 22.18 -2.73 1.88
C ALA A 560 23.56 -3.06 2.45
N GLU A 561 24.00 -2.31 3.45
CA GLU A 561 25.07 -2.70 4.38
C GLU A 561 24.47 -2.86 5.78
N VAL A 562 24.75 -3.97 6.43
CA VAL A 562 24.28 -4.28 7.78
C VAL A 562 25.45 -4.56 8.72
N ALA A 563 25.22 -4.30 9.99
CA ALA A 563 26.06 -4.77 11.09
C ALA A 563 25.23 -5.70 11.97
N VAL A 564 25.75 -6.90 12.25
CA VAL A 564 25.12 -7.89 13.14
C VAL A 564 25.97 -8.09 14.38
N ASP A 565 25.39 -7.88 15.54
CA ASP A 565 26.07 -8.06 16.82
C ASP A 565 26.24 -9.56 17.13
N THR A 566 27.48 -9.99 17.36
CA THR A 566 27.80 -11.40 17.64
C THR A 566 27.38 -11.88 19.03
N VAL A 567 27.05 -10.98 19.94
CA VAL A 567 26.62 -11.27 21.31
C VAL A 567 25.10 -11.27 21.40
N THR A 568 24.43 -10.27 20.82
CA THR A 568 22.98 -10.09 20.98
C THR A 568 22.18 -10.63 19.81
N GLY A 569 22.77 -10.77 18.63
CA GLY A 569 22.05 -11.08 17.38
C GLY A 569 21.34 -9.86 16.79
N GLU A 570 21.48 -8.66 17.38
CA GLU A 570 20.88 -7.44 16.85
C GLU A 570 21.43 -7.07 15.48
N VAL A 571 20.52 -6.74 14.56
CA VAL A 571 20.85 -6.26 13.22
C VAL A 571 20.62 -4.76 13.13
N ARG A 572 21.60 -4.02 12.60
CA ARG A 572 21.47 -2.60 12.28
C ARG A 572 21.81 -2.37 10.82
N VAL A 573 20.91 -1.71 10.08
CA VAL A 573 21.20 -1.23 8.72
C VAL A 573 22.09 0.00 8.83
N ARG A 574 23.31 -0.09 8.30
CA ARG A 574 24.29 1.01 8.29
C ARG A 574 24.08 1.93 7.10
N ARG A 575 23.76 1.34 5.94
CA ARG A 575 23.48 2.08 4.70
C ARG A 575 22.46 1.34 3.86
N LEU A 576 21.52 2.07 3.28
CA LEU A 576 20.54 1.54 2.35
C LEU A 576 20.44 2.47 1.14
N LEU A 577 20.76 1.95 -0.04
CA LEU A 577 20.78 2.67 -1.30
C LEU A 577 19.74 2.08 -2.25
N GLY A 578 18.88 2.91 -2.83
CA GLY A 578 17.98 2.56 -3.91
C GLY A 578 18.32 3.34 -5.18
N VAL A 579 18.32 2.65 -6.33
CA VAL A 579 18.40 3.27 -7.65
C VAL A 579 17.20 2.79 -8.48
N PHE A 580 16.40 3.73 -9.00
CA PHE A 580 15.11 3.43 -9.61
C PHE A 580 15.01 3.94 -11.06
N ALA A 581 14.36 3.19 -11.93
CA ALA A 581 13.90 3.64 -13.24
C ALA A 581 12.38 3.71 -13.20
N ALA A 582 11.84 4.93 -13.14
CA ALA A 582 10.43 5.14 -12.81
C ALA A 582 9.80 6.29 -13.62
N GLY A 583 10.16 6.37 -14.90
CA GLY A 583 9.75 7.40 -15.84
C GLY A 583 10.28 8.77 -15.47
N HIS A 584 9.68 9.78 -16.07
CA HIS A 584 9.98 11.17 -15.76
C HIS A 584 9.53 11.52 -14.34
N ILE A 585 10.48 11.91 -13.49
CA ILE A 585 10.23 12.33 -12.12
C ILE A 585 9.66 13.75 -12.10
N LEU A 586 8.41 13.90 -11.65
CA LEU A 586 7.67 15.16 -11.73
C LEU A 586 7.98 16.17 -10.61
N ASN A 587 8.56 15.72 -9.50
CA ASN A 587 9.09 16.57 -8.44
C ASN A 587 10.15 15.80 -7.64
N ALA A 588 11.42 16.17 -7.80
CA ALA A 588 12.55 15.46 -7.21
C ALA A 588 12.49 15.35 -5.67
N ARG A 589 11.95 16.35 -4.97
CA ARG A 589 11.88 16.38 -3.49
C ARG A 589 10.87 15.36 -2.95
N THR A 590 9.66 15.38 -3.49
CA THR A 590 8.60 14.45 -3.08
C THR A 590 8.87 13.04 -3.57
N ALA A 591 9.49 12.88 -4.75
CA ALA A 591 9.92 11.58 -5.25
C ALA A 591 10.98 10.93 -4.36
N ARG A 592 12.04 11.66 -3.99
CA ARG A 592 13.02 11.19 -3.00
C ARG A 592 12.34 10.74 -1.70
N SER A 593 11.38 11.54 -1.20
CA SER A 593 10.64 11.21 0.02
C SER A 593 9.80 9.93 -0.11
N GLN A 594 9.19 9.70 -1.28
CA GLN A 594 8.43 8.47 -1.57
C GLN A 594 9.34 7.25 -1.58
N PHE A 595 10.47 7.31 -2.27
CA PHE A 595 11.44 6.22 -2.33
C PHE A 595 12.01 5.89 -0.95
N THR A 596 12.56 6.88 -0.25
CA THR A 596 13.17 6.64 1.07
C THR A 596 12.13 6.18 2.09
N GLY A 597 10.92 6.75 2.09
CA GLY A 597 9.83 6.29 2.97
C GLY A 597 9.38 4.85 2.67
N ALA A 598 9.42 4.41 1.41
CA ALA A 598 9.13 3.03 1.05
C ALA A 598 10.23 2.07 1.50
N MET A 599 11.50 2.47 1.30
CA MET A 599 12.67 1.71 1.74
C MET A 599 12.70 1.57 3.28
N ILE A 600 12.29 2.60 4.01
CA ILE A 600 12.15 2.52 5.48
C ILE A 600 11.08 1.51 5.87
N MET A 601 9.92 1.49 5.21
CA MET A 601 8.90 0.47 5.45
C MET A 601 9.41 -0.95 5.13
N GLY A 602 10.23 -1.10 4.07
CA GLY A 602 10.90 -2.36 3.75
C GLY A 602 11.96 -2.77 4.78
N LEU A 603 12.63 -1.82 5.43
CA LEU A 603 13.51 -2.07 6.58
C LEU A 603 12.70 -2.58 7.77
N GLY A 604 11.55 -2.00 8.05
CA GLY A 604 10.61 -2.46 9.07
C GLY A 604 10.22 -3.91 8.84
N MET A 605 9.69 -4.21 7.64
CA MET A 605 9.39 -5.58 7.20
C MET A 605 10.58 -6.55 7.38
N ALA A 606 11.80 -6.09 7.12
CA ALA A 606 12.98 -6.93 7.24
C ALA A 606 13.35 -7.23 8.70
N LEU A 607 13.27 -6.25 9.61
CA LEU A 607 13.94 -6.34 10.91
C LEU A 607 13.02 -6.34 12.12
N THR A 608 11.83 -5.73 12.04
CA THR A 608 11.05 -5.41 13.24
C THR A 608 9.57 -5.74 13.12
N GLU A 609 8.95 -5.46 11.97
CA GLU A 609 7.52 -5.60 11.76
C GLU A 609 7.12 -7.06 11.66
N HIS A 610 6.29 -7.49 12.62
CA HIS A 610 5.59 -8.77 12.58
C HIS A 610 4.32 -8.69 13.39
N SER A 611 3.38 -9.53 13.02
CA SER A 611 2.23 -9.84 13.85
C SER A 611 1.94 -11.33 13.78
N THR A 612 1.39 -11.88 14.85
CA THR A 612 1.01 -13.28 14.95
C THR A 612 -0.51 -13.35 15.04
N LEU A 613 -1.13 -14.20 14.23
CA LEU A 613 -2.53 -14.54 14.48
C LEU A 613 -2.56 -15.62 15.57
N ASP A 614 -3.14 -15.31 16.72
CA ASP A 614 -3.26 -16.24 17.83
C ASP A 614 -4.23 -17.38 17.45
N PRO A 615 -3.77 -18.65 17.39
CA PRO A 615 -4.59 -19.77 16.95
C PRO A 615 -5.65 -20.21 17.99
N ALA A 616 -5.56 -19.73 19.23
CA ALA A 616 -6.55 -20.01 20.27
C ALA A 616 -7.68 -18.97 20.30
N PHE A 617 -7.36 -17.69 20.01
CA PHE A 617 -8.33 -16.60 20.14
C PHE A 617 -8.75 -15.97 18.80
N GLY A 618 -7.98 -16.14 17.73
CA GLY A 618 -8.23 -15.50 16.43
C GLY A 618 -7.98 -14.00 16.44
N ASP A 619 -7.08 -13.50 17.30
CA ASP A 619 -6.70 -12.09 17.40
C ASP A 619 -5.25 -11.86 16.97
N PHE A 620 -4.89 -10.59 16.76
CA PHE A 620 -3.50 -10.15 16.63
C PHE A 620 -3.02 -9.57 17.97
N PRO A 621 -2.11 -10.23 18.72
CA PRO A 621 -1.56 -9.67 19.94
C PRO A 621 -0.77 -8.38 19.71
N GLU A 622 -0.05 -8.30 18.59
CA GLU A 622 0.74 -7.13 18.21
C GLU A 622 -0.13 -6.05 17.55
N ALA A 623 -1.10 -5.52 18.31
CA ALA A 623 -2.11 -4.61 17.77
C ALA A 623 -1.84 -3.11 18.02
N ASP A 624 -0.78 -2.75 18.74
CA ASP A 624 -0.42 -1.36 18.98
C ASP A 624 1.02 -1.03 18.58
N LEU A 625 1.40 0.25 18.66
CA LEU A 625 2.71 0.74 18.23
C LEU A 625 3.83 0.44 19.24
N ALA A 626 3.52 -0.19 20.38
CA ALA A 626 4.51 -0.68 21.33
C ALA A 626 4.82 -2.16 21.09
N SER A 627 3.83 -2.96 20.70
CA SER A 627 4.03 -4.39 20.37
C SER A 627 4.41 -4.61 18.90
N TYR A 628 3.84 -3.83 17.97
CA TYR A 628 4.17 -3.86 16.55
C TYR A 628 5.21 -2.78 16.26
N HIS A 629 6.47 -3.18 16.17
CA HIS A 629 7.59 -2.27 16.01
C HIS A 629 7.75 -1.81 14.56
N VAL A 630 7.24 -0.62 14.26
CA VAL A 630 7.65 0.13 13.05
C VAL A 630 9.04 0.77 13.26
N PRO A 631 9.82 1.02 12.21
CA PRO A 631 11.13 1.68 12.34
C PRO A 631 11.06 3.02 13.07
N ALA A 632 11.93 3.20 14.05
CA ALA A 632 12.15 4.48 14.72
C ALA A 632 13.26 5.27 14.02
N ASN A 633 13.43 6.53 14.40
CA ASN A 633 14.48 7.40 13.83
C ASN A 633 15.89 6.79 13.98
N ALA A 634 16.17 6.15 15.12
CA ALA A 634 17.45 5.51 15.39
C ALA A 634 17.78 4.32 14.47
N ASP A 635 16.77 3.71 13.84
CA ASP A 635 16.96 2.56 12.93
C ASP A 635 17.37 2.99 11.52
N VAL A 636 17.32 4.29 11.20
CA VAL A 636 17.41 4.82 9.83
C VAL A 636 18.59 5.81 9.67
N PRO A 637 19.85 5.37 9.82
CA PRO A 637 20.99 6.29 9.81
C PRO A 637 21.34 6.85 8.42
N ALA A 638 21.35 6.02 7.37
CA ALA A 638 21.71 6.45 6.01
C ALA A 638 20.85 5.74 4.95
N VAL A 639 19.83 6.44 4.45
CA VAL A 639 18.97 5.98 3.34
C VAL A 639 19.05 6.95 2.17
N GLU A 640 19.49 6.43 1.03
CA GLU A 640 19.73 7.19 -0.20
C GLU A 640 18.88 6.65 -1.33
N ALA A 641 18.30 7.54 -2.13
CA ALA A 641 17.52 7.18 -3.29
C ALA A 641 17.97 8.04 -4.49
N HIS A 642 18.25 7.36 -5.59
CA HIS A 642 18.56 7.97 -6.88
C HIS A 642 17.68 7.34 -7.96
N TRP A 643 17.64 7.96 -9.12
CA TRP A 643 16.91 7.43 -10.26
C TRP A 643 17.68 7.60 -11.55
N ILE A 644 17.30 6.79 -12.52
CA ILE A 644 17.71 6.87 -13.90
C ILE A 644 16.77 7.84 -14.61
N ASP A 645 17.33 8.78 -15.36
CA ASP A 645 16.54 9.61 -16.26
C ASP A 645 16.00 8.70 -17.38
N GLU A 646 14.67 8.61 -17.46
CA GLU A 646 13.94 7.73 -18.36
C GLU A 646 12.92 8.56 -19.14
N ASP A 647 12.88 8.37 -20.46
CA ASP A 647 11.86 8.93 -21.34
C ASP A 647 11.04 7.77 -21.91
N ASP A 648 9.75 7.70 -21.54
CA ASP A 648 8.82 6.66 -21.96
C ASP A 648 7.52 7.31 -22.45
N THR A 649 7.40 7.37 -23.78
CA THR A 649 6.28 8.03 -24.47
C THR A 649 5.01 7.17 -24.54
N HIS A 650 5.04 5.93 -24.02
CA HIS A 650 3.91 5.00 -24.04
C HIS A 650 3.04 5.05 -22.76
N LEU A 651 3.26 6.06 -21.90
CA LEU A 651 2.65 6.14 -20.57
C LEU A 651 1.45 7.11 -20.54
N ASN A 652 1.75 8.39 -20.29
CA ASN A 652 0.85 9.51 -20.14
C ASN A 652 1.58 10.77 -20.66
N PRO A 653 0.89 11.92 -20.84
CA PRO A 653 1.51 13.12 -21.40
C PRO A 653 2.75 13.63 -20.65
N MET A 654 2.88 13.32 -19.35
CA MET A 654 4.03 13.73 -18.54
C MET A 654 5.21 12.74 -18.60
N GLY A 655 5.06 11.58 -19.26
CA GLY A 655 6.07 10.52 -19.31
C GLY A 655 6.33 9.84 -17.95
N SER A 656 5.39 9.93 -17.01
CA SER A 656 5.60 9.52 -15.61
C SER A 656 5.17 8.08 -15.33
N LYS A 657 5.89 7.35 -14.47
CA LYS A 657 5.42 6.10 -13.87
C LYS A 657 5.09 6.29 -12.39
N GLY A 658 4.41 5.30 -11.83
CA GLY A 658 4.13 5.24 -10.40
C GLY A 658 5.37 4.98 -9.56
N ILE A 659 5.65 5.86 -8.59
CA ILE A 659 6.78 5.72 -7.64
C ILE A 659 6.33 5.37 -6.23
N GLY A 660 5.02 5.24 -6.03
CA GLY A 660 4.39 5.07 -4.74
C GLY A 660 4.88 3.84 -4.00
N GLU A 661 5.18 2.76 -4.72
CA GLU A 661 5.31 1.43 -4.13
C GLU A 661 6.65 0.75 -4.44
N ILE A 662 7.30 1.07 -5.56
CA ILE A 662 8.54 0.41 -6.00
C ILE A 662 9.65 0.41 -4.94
N GLY A 663 9.76 1.43 -4.09
CA GLY A 663 10.86 1.52 -3.12
C GLY A 663 10.78 0.54 -1.93
N ILE A 664 9.63 -0.10 -1.66
CA ILE A 664 9.57 -1.18 -0.65
C ILE A 664 9.94 -2.54 -1.27
N VAL A 665 9.72 -2.69 -2.57
CA VAL A 665 9.87 -3.95 -3.30
C VAL A 665 11.35 -4.36 -3.34
N GLY A 666 11.68 -5.54 -2.83
CA GLY A 666 13.06 -6.04 -2.79
C GLY A 666 13.94 -5.47 -1.66
N THR A 667 13.51 -4.41 -0.96
CA THR A 667 14.30 -3.84 0.16
C THR A 667 14.59 -4.89 1.25
N ALA A 668 13.57 -5.66 1.66
CA ALA A 668 13.74 -6.68 2.68
C ALA A 668 14.70 -7.81 2.26
N ALA A 669 14.69 -8.18 0.97
CA ALA A 669 15.65 -9.15 0.44
C ALA A 669 17.08 -8.60 0.43
N ALA A 670 17.29 -7.34 0.03
CA ALA A 670 18.64 -6.76 0.06
C ALA A 670 19.22 -6.78 1.49
N ILE A 671 18.39 -6.48 2.51
CA ILE A 671 18.78 -6.55 3.92
C ILE A 671 19.02 -8.01 4.35
N GLY A 672 18.12 -8.95 4.01
CA GLY A 672 18.31 -10.37 4.31
C GLY A 672 19.56 -10.98 3.69
N ASN A 673 19.86 -10.63 2.44
CA ASN A 673 21.07 -11.03 1.73
C ASN A 673 22.32 -10.43 2.40
N ALA A 674 22.23 -9.18 2.88
CA ALA A 674 23.30 -8.56 3.65
C ALA A 674 23.53 -9.25 5.01
N VAL A 675 22.46 -9.66 5.70
CA VAL A 675 22.55 -10.41 6.96
C VAL A 675 23.19 -11.78 6.71
N HIS A 676 22.81 -12.49 5.67
CA HIS A 676 23.48 -13.73 5.28
C HIS A 676 24.95 -13.49 4.96
N HIS A 677 25.28 -12.43 4.21
CA HIS A 677 26.68 -12.08 3.95
C HIS A 677 27.47 -11.79 5.23
N ALA A 678 26.88 -11.07 6.19
CA ALA A 678 27.53 -10.79 7.48
C ALA A 678 27.78 -12.09 8.27
N THR A 679 26.80 -13.00 8.28
CA THR A 679 26.69 -14.04 9.32
C THR A 679 26.82 -15.46 8.80
N GLY A 680 26.74 -15.70 7.49
CA GLY A 680 26.54 -17.03 6.90
C GLY A 680 25.20 -17.69 7.25
N VAL A 681 24.28 -16.97 7.92
CA VAL A 681 22.97 -17.48 8.34
C VAL A 681 21.91 -17.01 7.35
N ARG A 682 21.24 -17.97 6.70
CA ARG A 682 20.11 -17.68 5.81
C ARG A 682 18.80 -17.79 6.57
N CYS A 683 18.22 -16.65 6.89
CA CYS A 683 16.88 -16.57 7.49
C CYS A 683 15.82 -16.49 6.39
N ARG A 684 14.96 -17.49 6.32
CA ARG A 684 13.89 -17.57 5.32
C ARG A 684 12.52 -17.17 5.88
N GLU A 685 12.47 -16.68 7.10
CA GLU A 685 11.27 -16.17 7.74
C GLU A 685 11.53 -14.76 8.25
N LEU A 686 10.69 -13.81 7.84
CA LEU A 686 10.75 -12.44 8.33
C LEU A 686 9.95 -12.26 9.62
N PRO A 687 10.30 -11.28 10.46
CA PRO A 687 11.50 -10.43 10.42
C PRO A 687 12.78 -11.14 10.94
N LEU A 688 13.93 -10.51 10.71
CA LEU A 688 15.27 -10.97 11.10
C LEU A 688 15.60 -10.54 12.53
N THR A 689 14.81 -11.03 13.49
CA THR A 689 14.91 -10.66 14.90
C THR A 689 16.10 -11.34 15.61
N PRO A 690 16.59 -10.78 16.73
CA PRO A 690 17.72 -11.33 17.46
C PRO A 690 17.60 -12.83 17.79
N ASP A 691 16.42 -13.28 18.20
CA ASP A 691 16.12 -14.69 18.52
C ASP A 691 16.23 -15.64 17.32
N ARG A 692 16.07 -15.13 16.09
CA ARG A 692 16.24 -15.90 14.84
C ARG A 692 17.66 -15.87 14.32
N ILE A 693 18.42 -14.80 14.60
CA ILE A 693 19.81 -14.65 14.16
C ILE A 693 20.77 -15.38 15.10
N LEU A 694 20.63 -15.17 16.41
CA LEU A 694 21.58 -15.61 17.42
C LEU A 694 21.89 -17.12 17.37
N PRO A 695 20.92 -18.04 17.17
CA PRO A 695 21.20 -19.48 17.10
C PRO A 695 22.13 -19.89 15.96
N GLY A 696 22.22 -19.10 14.88
CA GLY A 696 23.07 -19.37 13.72
C GLY A 696 24.47 -18.74 13.80
N LEU A 697 24.71 -17.89 14.79
CA LEU A 697 26.00 -17.23 14.96
C LEU A 697 27.05 -18.19 15.55
N PRO A 698 28.34 -18.03 15.22
CA PRO A 698 29.40 -18.83 15.81
C PRO A 698 29.47 -18.56 17.32
N ALA A 699 29.75 -19.60 18.12
CA ALA A 699 29.95 -19.44 19.56
C ALA A 699 31.05 -18.40 19.82
N THR A 700 30.78 -17.48 20.75
CA THR A 700 31.76 -16.50 21.22
C THR A 700 32.89 -17.25 21.92
N GLY A 701 34.06 -17.32 21.26
CA GLY A 701 35.29 -17.88 21.83
C GLY A 701 35.96 -16.97 22.84
#